data_AF-A0A9P7GSI0-F1
#
_entry.id   AF-A0A9P7GSI0-F1
#
_cell.length_a   1.000
_cell.length_b   1.000
_cell.length_c   1.000
_cell.angle_alpha   90.00
_cell.angle_beta   90.00
_cell.angle_gamma   90.00
#
_symmetry.space_group_name_H-M   'P 1'
#
loop_
_entity.id
_entity.type
_entity.pdbx_description
1 polymer ?
#
loop_
_entity_poly.entity_id
_entity_poly.type
_entity_poly.pdbx_seq_one_letter_code
_entity_poly.pdbx_strand_id
1 'polypeptide(L)'
;MSNSAENHSSDLNVIERVAIVGASGTIGSHIVSAIVQTGKHKITALTRNSSTNNIPEGVTPAQVDYNDQASLVAALKNQQFLIITLAPSSPKDTHSKLVRAAAEAGVPYVMPNSFAGDIDNVKLGEDIFLGPVAKAQRDEIESLGMQWITVCCGFWYDYSLAGGESRFGFDLDKRTLTLYDDGNTKNSTSTLAQVGRAIAKVLSLPVSLANDSDKNLTLSTFINKPIYLQSFLVSQNDIFESVKRVTKTPDSDWTVTHEPTRKRYEDGLAQVKAGNMAGFPKLLFARALFPEDPSVHPEKVQNELLGLPEENLDEATKAGVDMVKSFTMAIPQRQTPPISELREFYVGKSIHDVPKPAVVLDKARIARHCKSMLTATDKLGVGFRAHVKTHKTIEATRLQIGEGKGDIKLIVSTLAEIEHLLPLLKEYRDSGRRLDILYGLPLPRSQISRLAALGSELGEGSISVLIDHPSQLDSVKAFSDHAKFPARVFLKVDTGYHRAGLPPSSLNKNGLIEALAQLEAQGDAELLGLYSHSSLSYKDNTAEQAMENLEGEIQGCIEAVNAQAHLFAKNKELIISVGASPQVTAVENLTTSHGELSPAAKSMHHAIETVSTGKPGGFNTSLELHAGVYSILDIQQTSTNSRKDFGSYEEEIAISVIAEVCSVYNNEERSQPEALVAVGALGLGREPCAAYSGWGVISQSSYKSQSGQGKRLIIDRISQEHSIASWDNDEKKGGDALAPVPLEVGQNVVIFPNHACVTGAMYGWYLVVDSSEGNAARIVDVWVRASGW
;
A
#
# COMPACT_ATOMS: atom_id res chain seq x y z
N MET A 1 -0.45 -61.89 37.47
CA MET A 1 0.03 -60.53 37.72
C MET A 1 -0.36 -59.69 36.51
N SER A 2 -1.55 -59.09 36.58
CA SER A 2 -2.12 -58.19 35.58
C SER A 2 -1.77 -56.76 35.97
N ASN A 3 -1.00 -56.06 35.14
CA ASN A 3 -0.82 -54.61 35.28
C ASN A 3 -1.93 -53.91 34.50
N SER A 4 -3.02 -53.63 35.20
CA SER A 4 -3.97 -52.57 34.85
C SER A 4 -3.49 -51.27 35.50
N ALA A 5 -3.05 -50.32 34.67
CA ALA A 5 -2.85 -48.93 35.08
C ALA A 5 -3.39 -48.02 33.97
N GLU A 6 -4.69 -48.13 33.70
CA GLU A 6 -5.47 -46.96 33.30
C GLU A 6 -5.74 -46.17 34.58
N ASN A 7 -5.03 -45.05 34.75
CA ASN A 7 -5.36 -44.09 35.78
C ASN A 7 -5.99 -42.89 35.08
N HIS A 8 -7.29 -42.74 35.28
CA HIS A 8 -8.11 -41.63 34.82
C HIS A 8 -7.43 -40.29 35.10
N SER A 9 -7.32 -39.46 34.06
CA SER A 9 -7.13 -38.01 34.20
C SER A 9 -8.19 -37.50 35.16
N SER A 10 -7.78 -37.13 36.38
CA SER A 10 -8.61 -36.37 37.32
C SER A 10 -9.21 -35.17 36.61
N ASP A 11 -10.53 -35.07 36.57
CA ASP A 11 -11.27 -33.93 36.03
C ASP A 11 -10.80 -32.63 36.70
N LEU A 12 -9.89 -31.92 36.05
CA LEU A 12 -9.49 -30.58 36.45
C LEU A 12 -10.72 -29.70 36.31
N ASN A 13 -11.17 -29.12 37.42
CA ASN A 13 -12.33 -28.23 37.52
C ASN A 13 -12.06 -26.84 36.88
N VAL A 14 -11.28 -26.79 35.79
CA VAL A 14 -10.83 -25.59 35.08
C VAL A 14 -10.77 -25.85 33.58
N ILE A 15 -10.95 -24.78 32.79
CA ILE A 15 -10.64 -24.81 31.36
C ILE A 15 -9.15 -24.51 31.20
N GLU A 16 -8.41 -25.39 30.53
CA GLU A 16 -6.99 -25.21 30.21
C GLU A 16 -6.72 -25.23 28.71
N ARG A 17 -7.55 -25.90 27.91
CA ARG A 17 -7.31 -26.12 26.47
C ARG A 17 -8.44 -25.52 25.64
N VAL A 18 -8.10 -24.47 24.91
CA VAL A 18 -9.07 -23.66 24.15
C VAL A 18 -8.68 -23.66 22.68
N ALA A 19 -9.58 -24.13 21.83
CA ALA A 19 -9.48 -23.97 20.39
C ALA A 19 -10.18 -22.68 19.95
N ILE A 20 -9.59 -21.98 18.98
CA ILE A 20 -10.20 -20.78 18.40
C ILE A 20 -10.08 -20.77 16.88
N VAL A 21 -11.20 -20.48 16.22
CA VAL A 21 -11.26 -20.15 14.80
C VAL A 21 -11.23 -18.63 14.65
N GLY A 22 -10.40 -18.12 13.74
CA GLY A 22 -10.27 -16.68 13.49
C GLY A 22 -9.36 -15.95 14.48
N ALA A 23 -8.36 -16.65 15.06
CA ALA A 23 -7.43 -16.13 16.06
C ALA A 23 -6.73 -14.80 15.69
N SER A 24 -6.51 -14.54 14.40
CA SER A 24 -5.89 -13.32 13.88
C SER A 24 -6.92 -12.30 13.33
N GLY A 25 -8.22 -12.60 13.44
CA GLY A 25 -9.30 -11.74 12.95
C GLY A 25 -9.63 -10.60 13.91
N THR A 26 -10.54 -9.71 13.50
CA THR A 26 -10.89 -8.46 14.21
C THR A 26 -11.16 -8.65 15.70
N ILE A 27 -12.05 -9.57 16.08
CA ILE A 27 -12.32 -9.84 17.49
C ILE A 27 -11.43 -10.96 18.05
N GLY A 28 -11.07 -11.94 17.21
CA GLY A 28 -10.27 -13.09 17.64
C GLY A 28 -8.89 -12.69 18.18
N SER A 29 -8.25 -11.68 17.61
CA SER A 29 -6.94 -11.19 18.08
C SER A 29 -7.01 -10.60 19.50
N HIS A 30 -8.09 -9.88 19.83
CA HIS A 30 -8.32 -9.32 21.17
C HIS A 30 -8.66 -10.41 22.19
N ILE A 31 -9.44 -11.42 21.78
CA ILE A 31 -9.74 -12.60 22.61
C ILE A 31 -8.45 -13.34 22.94
N VAL A 32 -7.65 -13.66 21.92
CA VAL A 32 -6.36 -14.36 22.08
C VAL A 32 -5.43 -13.57 22.98
N SER A 33 -5.26 -12.28 22.73
CA SER A 33 -4.38 -11.41 23.53
C SER A 33 -4.77 -11.44 25.00
N ALA A 34 -6.07 -11.31 25.31
CA ALA A 34 -6.57 -11.34 26.69
C ALA A 34 -6.40 -12.72 27.34
N ILE A 35 -6.65 -13.82 26.61
CA ILE A 35 -6.48 -15.18 27.15
C ILE A 35 -4.99 -15.46 27.43
N VAL A 36 -4.08 -15.11 26.51
CA VAL A 36 -2.63 -15.30 26.68
C VAL A 36 -2.13 -14.58 27.93
N GLN A 37 -2.57 -13.33 28.16
CA GLN A 37 -2.20 -12.55 29.34
C GLN A 37 -2.57 -13.20 30.67
N THR A 38 -3.57 -14.11 30.69
CA THR A 38 -3.92 -14.83 31.93
C THR A 38 -2.86 -15.85 32.33
N GLY A 39 -2.09 -16.39 31.38
CA GLY A 39 -1.15 -17.50 31.60
C GLY A 39 -1.79 -18.83 31.99
N LYS A 40 -3.13 -18.97 31.90
CA LYS A 40 -3.88 -20.14 32.38
C LYS A 40 -4.27 -21.14 31.31
N HIS A 41 -4.17 -20.75 30.03
CA HIS A 41 -4.76 -21.49 28.91
C HIS A 41 -3.71 -21.80 27.84
N LYS A 42 -3.81 -23.01 27.27
CA LYS A 42 -3.14 -23.42 26.03
C LYS A 42 -4.11 -23.18 24.88
N ILE A 43 -3.74 -22.27 23.99
CA ILE A 43 -4.59 -21.87 22.87
C ILE A 43 -4.17 -22.60 21.60
N THR A 44 -5.13 -23.20 20.91
CA THR A 44 -4.94 -23.79 19.58
C THR A 44 -5.73 -22.99 18.53
N ALA A 45 -5.03 -22.35 17.59
CA ALA A 45 -5.66 -21.60 16.51
C ALA A 45 -5.89 -22.50 15.29
N LEU A 46 -7.15 -22.69 14.89
CA LEU A 46 -7.48 -23.42 13.67
C LEU A 46 -7.28 -22.51 12.45
N THR A 47 -6.23 -22.79 11.68
CA THR A 47 -5.81 -21.98 10.52
C THR A 47 -6.03 -22.77 9.23
N ARG A 48 -6.40 -22.09 8.14
CA ARG A 48 -6.50 -22.75 6.82
C ARG A 48 -5.10 -23.10 6.34
N ASN A 49 -4.95 -24.25 5.65
CA ASN A 49 -3.67 -24.67 5.04
C ASN A 49 -3.00 -23.59 4.16
N SER A 50 -3.79 -22.71 3.53
CA SER A 50 -3.32 -21.61 2.68
C SER A 50 -3.10 -20.28 3.42
N SER A 51 -3.29 -20.23 4.73
CA SER A 51 -3.18 -19.02 5.54
C SER A 51 -1.72 -18.58 5.70
N THR A 52 -1.44 -17.33 5.34
CA THR A 52 -0.15 -16.66 5.60
C THR A 52 -0.20 -15.72 6.81
N ASN A 53 -1.32 -15.70 7.56
CA ASN A 53 -1.46 -14.83 8.73
C ASN A 53 -0.49 -15.25 9.84
N ASN A 54 0.20 -14.27 10.42
CA ASN A 54 1.02 -14.48 11.61
C ASN A 54 0.12 -14.82 12.81
N ILE A 55 0.48 -15.89 13.50
CA ILE A 55 -0.21 -16.33 14.71
C ILE A 55 0.47 -15.68 15.92
N PRO A 56 -0.30 -15.10 16.86
CA PRO A 56 0.27 -14.46 18.04
C PRO A 56 1.15 -15.40 18.86
N GLU A 57 2.19 -14.84 19.50
CA GLU A 57 3.03 -15.57 20.44
C GLU A 57 2.18 -16.18 21.58
N GLY A 58 2.51 -17.41 21.99
CA GLY A 58 1.73 -18.15 22.99
C GLY A 58 0.54 -18.93 22.44
N VAL A 59 0.33 -18.94 21.12
CA VAL A 59 -0.74 -19.71 20.45
C VAL A 59 -0.15 -20.78 19.53
N THR A 60 -0.68 -22.00 19.64
CA THR A 60 -0.28 -23.12 18.78
C THR A 60 -1.15 -23.17 17.52
N PRO A 61 -0.59 -23.03 16.31
CA PRO A 61 -1.38 -23.20 15.08
C PRO A 61 -1.73 -24.68 14.83
N ALA A 62 -2.96 -24.93 14.39
CA ALA A 62 -3.43 -26.20 13.86
C ALA A 62 -3.96 -25.97 12.44
N GLN A 63 -3.20 -26.44 11.44
CA GLN A 63 -3.57 -26.33 10.04
C GLN A 63 -4.71 -27.30 9.71
N VAL A 64 -5.81 -26.78 9.16
CA VAL A 64 -7.02 -27.54 8.86
C VAL A 64 -7.57 -27.21 7.47
N ASP A 65 -8.25 -28.19 6.87
CA ASP A 65 -9.17 -27.97 5.76
C ASP A 65 -10.61 -27.94 6.30
N TYR A 66 -11.28 -26.80 6.14
CA TYR A 66 -12.66 -26.60 6.62
C TYR A 66 -13.70 -27.42 5.86
N ASN A 67 -13.32 -28.06 4.74
CA ASN A 67 -14.18 -28.99 4.01
C ASN A 67 -13.87 -30.46 4.32
N ASP A 68 -12.83 -30.73 5.11
CA ASP A 68 -12.48 -32.06 5.58
C ASP A 68 -12.82 -32.22 7.07
N GLN A 69 -13.88 -32.98 7.35
CA GLN A 69 -14.34 -33.24 8.71
C GLN A 69 -13.25 -33.93 9.55
N ALA A 70 -12.48 -34.87 8.98
CA ALA A 70 -11.45 -35.59 9.73
C ALA A 70 -10.32 -34.65 10.17
N SER A 71 -9.93 -33.70 9.31
CA SER A 71 -8.96 -32.65 9.62
C SER A 71 -9.41 -31.77 10.79
N LEU A 72 -10.68 -31.33 10.78
CA LEU A 72 -11.26 -30.53 11.87
C LEU A 72 -11.34 -31.31 13.18
N VAL A 73 -11.79 -32.56 13.14
CA VAL A 73 -11.87 -33.44 14.32
C VAL A 73 -10.48 -33.66 14.92
N ALA A 74 -9.47 -33.91 14.09
CA ALA A 74 -8.10 -34.10 14.55
C ALA A 74 -7.56 -32.88 15.30
N ALA A 75 -7.84 -31.66 14.81
CA ALA A 75 -7.43 -30.42 15.47
C ALA A 75 -8.20 -30.12 16.78
N LEU A 76 -9.44 -30.61 16.88
CA LEU A 76 -10.31 -30.39 18.04
C LEU A 76 -10.20 -31.47 19.12
N LYS A 77 -9.53 -32.60 18.84
CA LYS A 77 -9.28 -33.65 19.84
C LYS A 77 -8.58 -33.08 21.07
N ASN A 78 -9.03 -33.52 22.24
CA ASN A 78 -8.56 -33.09 23.56
C ASN A 78 -8.82 -31.62 23.91
N GLN A 79 -9.56 -30.84 23.11
CA GLN A 79 -9.91 -29.46 23.46
C GLN A 79 -11.11 -29.43 24.42
N GLN A 80 -11.15 -28.48 25.34
CA GLN A 80 -12.25 -28.34 26.31
C GLN A 80 -13.26 -27.26 25.87
N PHE A 81 -12.81 -26.28 25.11
CA PHE A 81 -13.63 -25.15 24.71
C PHE A 81 -13.30 -24.75 23.27
N LEU A 82 -14.33 -24.55 22.43
CA LEU A 82 -14.17 -24.03 21.07
C LEU A 82 -14.77 -22.63 20.97
N ILE A 83 -13.99 -21.65 20.54
CA ILE A 83 -14.44 -20.29 20.22
C ILE A 83 -14.50 -20.14 18.70
N ILE A 84 -15.67 -19.80 18.17
CA ILE A 84 -15.87 -19.59 16.74
C ILE A 84 -15.98 -18.09 16.45
N THR A 85 -14.98 -17.53 15.75
CA THR A 85 -15.05 -16.17 15.21
C THR A 85 -14.91 -16.22 13.69
N LEU A 86 -15.96 -15.83 12.97
CA LEU A 86 -16.05 -15.90 11.52
C LEU A 86 -16.42 -14.54 10.93
N ALA A 87 -15.76 -14.17 9.84
CA ALA A 87 -16.13 -12.99 9.07
C ALA A 87 -17.52 -13.18 8.42
N PRO A 88 -18.31 -12.10 8.23
CA PRO A 88 -19.61 -12.18 7.54
C PRO A 88 -19.56 -12.79 6.13
N SER A 89 -18.40 -12.76 5.47
CA SER A 89 -18.16 -13.36 4.15
C SER A 89 -17.83 -14.86 4.17
N SER A 90 -17.76 -15.50 5.35
CA SER A 90 -17.46 -16.93 5.47
C SER A 90 -18.60 -17.78 4.87
N PRO A 91 -18.32 -18.96 4.28
CA PRO A 91 -19.36 -19.85 3.79
C PRO A 91 -20.38 -20.18 4.88
N LYS A 92 -21.69 -20.13 4.54
CA LYS A 92 -22.79 -20.21 5.51
C LYS A 92 -22.80 -21.50 6.33
N ASP A 93 -22.27 -22.59 5.79
CA ASP A 93 -22.20 -23.91 6.41
C ASP A 93 -20.96 -24.11 7.30
N THR A 94 -20.01 -23.17 7.31
CA THR A 94 -18.74 -23.27 8.05
C THR A 94 -18.97 -23.49 9.56
N HIS A 95 -19.94 -22.79 10.16
CA HIS A 95 -20.27 -22.96 11.57
C HIS A 95 -20.71 -24.40 11.87
N SER A 96 -21.66 -24.93 11.10
CA SER A 96 -22.18 -26.28 11.28
C SER A 96 -21.09 -27.35 11.15
N LYS A 97 -20.17 -27.20 10.18
CA LYS A 97 -19.02 -28.09 10.03
C LYS A 97 -18.12 -28.10 11.27
N LEU A 98 -17.82 -26.93 11.83
CA LEU A 98 -17.01 -26.79 13.04
C LEU A 98 -17.70 -27.42 14.26
N VAL A 99 -18.99 -27.17 14.44
CA VAL A 99 -19.76 -27.70 15.57
C VAL A 99 -19.87 -29.23 15.49
N ARG A 100 -20.14 -29.81 14.31
CA ARG A 100 -20.18 -31.26 14.13
C ARG A 100 -18.83 -31.92 14.41
N ALA A 101 -17.74 -31.31 13.94
CA ALA A 101 -16.40 -31.78 14.23
C ALA A 101 -16.05 -31.67 15.72
N ALA A 102 -16.50 -30.61 16.40
CA ALA A 102 -16.33 -30.42 17.84
C ALA A 102 -17.05 -31.51 18.64
N ALA A 103 -18.28 -31.85 18.24
CA ALA A 103 -19.07 -32.91 18.85
C ALA A 103 -18.39 -34.28 18.70
N GLU A 104 -17.93 -34.61 17.50
CA GLU A 104 -17.19 -35.86 17.23
C GLU A 104 -15.85 -35.93 17.97
N ALA A 105 -15.17 -34.80 18.14
CA ALA A 105 -13.94 -34.69 18.91
C ALA A 105 -14.16 -34.71 20.45
N GLY A 106 -15.42 -34.65 20.91
CA GLY A 106 -15.77 -34.65 22.33
C GLY A 106 -15.55 -33.32 23.04
N VAL A 107 -15.61 -32.20 22.34
CA VAL A 107 -15.48 -30.85 22.94
C VAL A 107 -16.77 -30.51 23.70
N PRO A 108 -16.73 -30.22 25.01
CA PRO A 108 -17.96 -30.02 25.79
C PRO A 108 -18.59 -28.63 25.62
N TYR A 109 -17.78 -27.59 25.39
CA TYR A 109 -18.24 -26.20 25.37
C TYR A 109 -17.93 -25.49 24.05
N VAL A 110 -18.91 -24.78 23.50
CA VAL A 110 -18.77 -24.00 22.26
C VAL A 110 -19.27 -22.57 22.45
N MET A 111 -18.44 -21.60 22.12
CA MET A 111 -18.89 -20.22 21.91
C MET A 111 -19.17 -20.02 20.42
N PRO A 112 -20.45 -19.95 20.01
CA PRO A 112 -20.81 -19.78 18.60
C PRO A 112 -20.40 -18.39 18.09
N ASN A 113 -20.45 -18.22 16.77
CA ASN A 113 -20.16 -16.93 16.12
C ASN A 113 -21.34 -15.96 16.30
N SER A 114 -21.52 -15.45 17.51
CA SER A 114 -22.60 -14.55 17.87
C SER A 114 -22.10 -13.49 18.85
N PHE A 115 -22.00 -12.26 18.34
CA PHE A 115 -21.63 -11.05 19.04
C PHE A 115 -22.72 -10.03 18.75
N ALA A 116 -23.77 -10.03 19.57
CA ALA A 116 -25.02 -9.32 19.28
C ALA A 116 -25.50 -8.50 20.47
N GLY A 117 -26.65 -7.85 20.28
CA GLY A 117 -27.45 -7.30 21.38
C GLY A 117 -28.16 -8.41 22.17
N ASP A 118 -29.24 -8.04 22.84
CA ASP A 118 -30.01 -8.96 23.68
C ASP A 118 -30.66 -10.09 22.88
N ILE A 119 -30.28 -11.34 23.17
CA ILE A 119 -30.84 -12.52 22.48
C ILE A 119 -32.32 -12.77 22.82
N ASP A 120 -32.84 -12.16 23.89
CA ASP A 120 -34.25 -12.25 24.26
C ASP A 120 -35.12 -11.26 23.45
N ASN A 121 -34.50 -10.25 22.80
CA ASN A 121 -35.22 -9.35 21.90
C ASN A 121 -35.36 -10.01 20.51
N VAL A 122 -36.32 -10.94 20.41
CA VAL A 122 -36.59 -11.74 19.20
C VAL A 122 -36.86 -10.85 17.99
N LYS A 123 -37.69 -9.80 18.17
CA LYS A 123 -38.07 -8.89 17.09
C LYS A 123 -36.85 -8.15 16.53
N LEU A 124 -36.01 -7.57 17.39
CA LEU A 124 -34.78 -6.92 16.96
C LEU A 124 -33.88 -7.90 16.19
N GLY A 125 -33.73 -9.12 16.71
CA GLY A 125 -32.95 -10.18 16.06
C GLY A 125 -33.47 -10.56 14.67
N GLU A 126 -34.79 -10.61 14.48
CA GLU A 126 -35.45 -10.84 13.19
C GLU A 126 -35.22 -9.66 12.23
N ASP A 127 -35.42 -8.43 12.71
CA ASP A 127 -35.31 -7.20 11.91
C ASP A 127 -33.89 -6.98 11.33
N ILE A 128 -32.86 -7.53 11.98
CA ILE A 128 -31.45 -7.47 11.54
C ILE A 128 -30.93 -8.76 10.90
N PHE A 129 -31.79 -9.78 10.74
CA PHE A 129 -31.47 -11.11 10.17
C PHE A 129 -30.48 -11.98 10.95
N LEU A 130 -29.90 -11.48 12.05
CA LEU A 130 -28.88 -12.20 12.82
C LEU A 130 -29.48 -13.08 13.93
N GLY A 131 -30.64 -12.73 14.46
CA GLY A 131 -31.30 -13.46 15.56
C GLY A 131 -31.61 -14.92 15.21
N PRO A 132 -32.33 -15.20 14.10
CA PRO A 132 -32.63 -16.56 13.67
C PRO A 132 -31.38 -17.41 13.42
N VAL A 133 -30.34 -16.82 12.83
CA VAL A 133 -29.06 -17.50 12.58
C VAL A 133 -28.38 -17.87 13.89
N ALA A 134 -28.27 -16.91 14.82
CA ALA A 134 -27.66 -17.14 16.12
C ALA A 134 -28.42 -18.18 16.96
N LYS A 135 -29.76 -18.18 16.89
CA LYS A 135 -30.58 -19.21 17.55
C LYS A 135 -30.31 -20.60 16.95
N ALA A 136 -30.35 -20.73 15.62
CA ALA A 136 -30.11 -22.01 14.95
C ALA A 136 -28.72 -22.59 15.28
N GLN A 137 -27.71 -21.74 15.41
CA GLN A 137 -26.36 -22.14 15.83
C GLN A 137 -26.33 -22.73 17.24
N ARG A 138 -27.06 -22.12 18.19
CA ARG A 138 -27.17 -22.63 19.57
C ARG A 138 -27.96 -23.92 19.64
N ASP A 139 -29.09 -23.99 18.93
CA ASP A 139 -29.91 -25.19 18.84
C ASP A 139 -29.11 -26.38 18.28
N GLU A 140 -28.26 -26.14 17.26
CA GLU A 140 -27.39 -27.18 16.70
C GLU A 140 -26.38 -27.70 17.74
N ILE A 141 -25.73 -26.79 18.48
CA ILE A 141 -24.77 -27.16 19.54
C ILE A 141 -25.45 -28.05 20.59
N GLU A 142 -26.63 -27.67 21.08
CA GLU A 142 -27.39 -28.46 22.06
C GLU A 142 -27.83 -29.81 21.49
N SER A 143 -28.30 -29.85 20.24
CA SER A 143 -28.75 -31.08 19.59
C SER A 143 -27.65 -32.13 19.44
N LEU A 144 -26.39 -31.69 19.41
CA LEU A 144 -25.20 -32.53 19.33
C LEU A 144 -24.61 -32.87 20.71
N GLY A 145 -25.30 -32.52 21.80
CA GLY A 145 -24.93 -32.89 23.17
C GLY A 145 -23.86 -32.00 23.81
N MET A 146 -23.53 -30.87 23.19
CA MET A 146 -22.59 -29.89 23.73
C MET A 146 -23.34 -28.72 24.39
N GLN A 147 -22.59 -27.89 25.11
CA GLN A 147 -23.10 -26.71 25.80
C GLN A 147 -22.54 -25.44 25.18
N TRP A 148 -23.33 -24.37 25.17
CA TRP A 148 -22.91 -23.09 24.58
C TRP A 148 -22.79 -21.96 25.59
N ILE A 149 -21.96 -20.98 25.26
CA ILE A 149 -21.89 -19.68 25.95
C ILE A 149 -21.81 -18.60 24.87
N THR A 150 -22.70 -17.62 24.88
CA THR A 150 -22.75 -16.57 23.85
C THR A 150 -22.49 -15.18 24.44
N VAL A 151 -22.06 -14.23 23.62
CA VAL A 151 -21.66 -12.89 24.10
C VAL A 151 -22.63 -11.84 23.58
N CYS A 152 -23.35 -11.22 24.51
CA CYS A 152 -24.22 -10.07 24.28
C CYS A 152 -23.48 -8.79 24.64
N CYS A 153 -22.71 -8.25 23.70
CA CYS A 153 -21.87 -7.07 23.90
C CYS A 153 -22.37 -5.80 23.20
N GLY A 154 -23.48 -5.90 22.46
CA GLY A 154 -23.89 -4.87 21.51
C GLY A 154 -22.83 -4.68 20.41
N PHE A 155 -22.75 -3.49 19.82
CA PHE A 155 -21.73 -3.22 18.81
C PHE A 155 -20.34 -3.02 19.42
N TRP A 156 -19.33 -3.45 18.68
CA TRP A 156 -17.93 -3.18 19.01
C TRP A 156 -17.63 -1.69 18.79
N TYR A 157 -17.51 -0.92 19.88
CA TYR A 157 -17.50 0.55 19.85
C TYR A 157 -16.44 1.14 18.92
N ASP A 158 -15.17 0.82 19.18
CA ASP A 158 -13.98 1.26 18.45
C ASP A 158 -14.04 0.87 16.97
N TYR A 159 -14.35 -0.40 16.69
CA TYR A 159 -14.53 -0.91 15.33
C TYR A 159 -15.69 -0.20 14.60
N SER A 160 -16.80 0.06 15.30
CA SER A 160 -18.01 0.63 14.70
C SER A 160 -17.87 2.12 14.41
N LEU A 161 -17.18 2.86 15.27
CA LEU A 161 -16.82 4.26 15.03
C LEU A 161 -15.91 4.39 13.81
N ALA A 162 -14.95 3.48 13.65
CA ALA A 162 -14.04 3.45 12.50
C ALA A 162 -14.69 3.00 11.18
N GLY A 163 -15.95 2.55 11.21
CA GLY A 163 -16.61 1.89 10.09
C GLY A 163 -17.37 2.78 9.12
N GLY A 164 -17.15 4.09 9.19
CA GLY A 164 -17.71 5.08 8.27
C GLY A 164 -19.21 5.36 8.47
N GLU A 165 -19.74 6.18 7.56
CA GLU A 165 -21.09 6.77 7.64
C GLU A 165 -22.20 5.71 7.83
N SER A 166 -22.03 4.54 7.21
CA SER A 166 -23.00 3.44 7.28
C SER A 166 -23.23 2.86 8.68
N ARG A 167 -22.37 3.15 9.67
CA ARG A 167 -22.44 2.59 11.03
C ARG A 167 -23.00 3.59 12.04
N PHE A 168 -22.15 4.29 12.80
CA PHE A 168 -22.61 5.32 13.74
C PHE A 168 -22.89 6.68 13.08
N GLY A 169 -22.89 6.76 11.74
CA GLY A 169 -23.10 8.02 11.02
C GLY A 169 -21.85 8.85 10.78
N PHE A 170 -20.69 8.47 11.34
CA PHE A 170 -19.45 9.23 11.24
C PHE A 170 -18.66 8.92 9.97
N ASP A 171 -18.28 9.95 9.21
CA ASP A 171 -17.15 9.94 8.30
C ASP A 171 -16.05 10.80 8.93
N LEU A 172 -15.13 10.15 9.66
CA LEU A 172 -14.10 10.84 10.44
C LEU A 172 -13.07 11.56 9.56
N ASP A 173 -12.84 11.05 8.34
CA ASP A 173 -11.91 11.66 7.38
C ASP A 173 -12.52 12.94 6.77
N LYS A 174 -13.81 12.89 6.39
CA LYS A 174 -14.53 14.06 5.85
C LYS A 174 -15.12 14.98 6.92
N ARG A 175 -15.02 14.59 8.19
CA ARG A 175 -15.67 15.28 9.33
C ARG A 175 -17.16 15.50 9.09
N THR A 176 -17.85 14.45 8.63
CA THR A 176 -19.30 14.49 8.49
C THR A 176 -19.97 13.54 9.47
N LEU A 177 -21.16 13.91 9.93
CA LEU A 177 -21.97 13.10 10.82
C LEU A 177 -23.42 13.10 10.34
N THR A 178 -23.94 11.93 9.97
CA THR A 178 -25.37 11.73 9.78
C THR A 178 -26.00 11.33 11.12
N LEU A 179 -26.69 12.27 11.78
CA LEU A 179 -27.48 12.01 12.97
C LEU A 179 -28.79 11.30 12.61
N TYR A 180 -29.14 10.31 13.42
CA TYR A 180 -30.34 9.51 13.26
C TYR A 180 -31.42 10.13 14.15
N ASP A 181 -32.50 10.61 13.52
CA ASP A 181 -33.51 11.44 14.18
C ASP A 181 -32.86 12.67 14.87
N ASP A 182 -32.79 12.71 16.21
CA ASP A 182 -32.15 13.77 17.00
C ASP A 182 -30.76 13.39 17.58
N GLY A 183 -30.29 12.17 17.29
CA GLY A 183 -29.01 11.64 17.75
C GLY A 183 -28.96 11.21 19.23
N ASN A 184 -30.07 11.25 19.97
CA ASN A 184 -30.09 10.99 21.41
C ASN A 184 -30.44 9.54 21.81
N THR A 185 -30.91 8.72 20.87
CA THR A 185 -31.19 7.31 21.14
C THR A 185 -29.92 6.60 21.59
N LYS A 186 -29.94 6.00 22.78
CA LYS A 186 -28.80 5.29 23.34
C LYS A 186 -28.71 3.86 22.82
N ASN A 187 -27.49 3.35 22.77
CA ASN A 187 -27.16 1.98 22.39
C ASN A 187 -26.14 1.38 23.37
N SER A 188 -26.29 0.10 23.68
CA SER A 188 -25.28 -0.65 24.42
C SER A 188 -24.13 -1.02 23.49
N THR A 189 -22.91 -0.64 23.85
CA THR A 189 -21.70 -0.94 23.06
C THR A 189 -20.58 -1.41 23.96
N SER A 190 -19.65 -2.20 23.41
CA SER A 190 -18.46 -2.68 24.13
C SER A 190 -17.22 -2.52 23.25
N THR A 191 -16.04 -2.25 23.81
CA THR A 191 -14.81 -2.25 23.01
C THR A 191 -14.40 -3.69 22.66
N LEU A 192 -13.64 -3.87 21.57
CA LEU A 192 -13.05 -5.18 21.24
C LEU A 192 -12.21 -5.74 22.41
N ALA A 193 -11.50 -4.86 23.12
CA ALA A 193 -10.67 -5.21 24.27
C ALA A 193 -11.49 -5.71 25.47
N GLN A 194 -12.63 -5.06 25.80
CA GLN A 194 -13.50 -5.48 26.89
C GLN A 194 -14.14 -6.84 26.61
N VAL A 195 -14.54 -7.10 25.35
CA VAL A 195 -15.03 -8.42 24.94
C VAL A 195 -13.95 -9.49 25.15
N GLY A 196 -12.71 -9.23 24.74
CA GLY A 196 -11.57 -10.12 24.98
C GLY A 196 -11.35 -10.40 26.48
N ARG A 197 -11.34 -9.35 27.32
CA ARG A 197 -11.20 -9.48 28.78
C ARG A 197 -12.32 -10.30 29.41
N ALA A 198 -13.56 -10.07 29.01
CA ALA A 198 -14.73 -10.82 29.50
C ALA A 198 -14.61 -12.32 29.20
N ILE A 199 -14.29 -12.67 27.96
CA ILE A 199 -14.13 -14.06 27.55
C ILE A 199 -12.98 -14.72 28.32
N ALA A 200 -11.84 -14.04 28.46
CA ALA A 200 -10.70 -14.53 29.24
C ALA A 200 -11.06 -14.75 30.73
N LYS A 201 -11.87 -13.86 31.32
CA LYS A 201 -12.36 -14.00 32.70
C LYS A 201 -13.27 -15.21 32.85
N VAL A 202 -14.26 -15.36 31.97
CA VAL A 202 -15.19 -16.50 32.00
C VAL A 202 -14.45 -17.83 31.87
N LEU A 203 -13.52 -17.95 30.92
CA LEU A 203 -12.72 -19.17 30.74
C LEU A 203 -11.84 -19.47 31.96
N SER A 204 -11.44 -18.45 32.72
CA SER A 204 -10.58 -18.61 33.90
C SER A 204 -11.33 -18.96 35.18
N LEU A 205 -12.66 -19.10 35.14
CA LEU A 205 -13.47 -19.53 36.27
C LEU A 205 -13.37 -21.05 36.48
N PRO A 206 -13.58 -21.54 37.72
CA PRO A 206 -13.80 -22.96 37.95
C PRO A 206 -15.05 -23.43 37.20
N VAL A 207 -15.06 -24.67 36.70
CA VAL A 207 -16.22 -25.22 35.96
C VAL A 207 -17.45 -25.33 36.88
N SER A 208 -17.25 -25.84 38.09
CA SER A 208 -18.25 -26.05 39.13
C SER A 208 -17.69 -25.72 40.52
N LEU A 209 -18.54 -25.68 41.56
CA LEU A 209 -18.08 -25.52 42.94
C LEU A 209 -17.64 -26.87 43.52
N ALA A 210 -16.62 -26.86 44.38
CA ALA A 210 -16.20 -28.06 45.09
C ALA A 210 -17.16 -28.44 46.23
N ASN A 211 -17.87 -27.47 46.81
CA ASN A 211 -18.86 -27.64 47.89
C ASN A 211 -20.02 -26.64 47.70
N ASP A 212 -21.26 -27.06 48.00
CA ASP A 212 -22.48 -26.23 47.86
C ASP A 212 -22.56 -24.99 48.77
N SER A 213 -21.61 -24.83 49.70
CA SER A 213 -21.53 -23.67 50.60
C SER A 213 -20.69 -22.50 50.07
N ASP A 214 -19.89 -22.71 49.01
CA ASP A 214 -19.09 -21.64 48.39
C ASP A 214 -19.97 -20.75 47.51
N LYS A 215 -19.87 -19.43 47.66
CA LYS A 215 -20.60 -18.45 46.83
C LYS A 215 -19.77 -17.93 45.63
N ASN A 216 -18.74 -18.66 45.23
CA ASN A 216 -17.82 -18.23 44.17
C ASN A 216 -18.47 -18.37 42.78
N LEU A 217 -18.16 -17.43 41.88
CA LEU A 217 -18.63 -17.48 40.50
C LEU A 217 -17.97 -18.64 39.72
N THR A 218 -18.74 -19.38 38.95
CA THR A 218 -18.29 -20.53 38.15
C THR A 218 -18.67 -20.38 36.68
N LEU A 219 -17.97 -21.10 35.79
CA LEU A 219 -18.33 -21.21 34.38
C LEU A 219 -19.76 -21.71 34.19
N SER A 220 -20.23 -22.65 35.05
CA SER A 220 -21.59 -23.19 34.99
C SER A 220 -22.69 -22.15 35.15
N THR A 221 -22.37 -20.97 35.69
CA THR A 221 -23.28 -19.82 35.73
C THR A 221 -23.70 -19.35 34.33
N PHE A 222 -22.84 -19.57 33.33
CA PHE A 222 -22.99 -19.08 31.95
C PHE A 222 -23.29 -20.20 30.93
N ILE A 223 -23.32 -21.46 31.36
CA ILE A 223 -23.66 -22.59 30.49
C ILE A 223 -25.08 -22.44 29.95
N ASN A 224 -25.23 -22.56 28.63
CA ASN A 224 -26.45 -22.35 27.86
C ASN A 224 -27.11 -21.01 28.16
N LYS A 225 -26.29 -19.99 28.41
CA LYS A 225 -26.72 -18.63 28.73
C LYS A 225 -25.84 -17.59 28.04
N PRO A 226 -26.39 -16.40 27.77
CA PRO A 226 -25.60 -15.25 27.32
C PRO A 226 -24.77 -14.67 28.47
N ILE A 227 -23.63 -14.09 28.10
CA ILE A 227 -22.87 -13.15 28.92
C ILE A 227 -23.18 -11.75 28.42
N TYR A 228 -23.68 -10.87 29.28
CA TYR A 228 -24.00 -9.49 28.93
C TYR A 228 -22.89 -8.54 29.35
N LEU A 229 -22.35 -7.83 28.37
CA LEU A 229 -21.25 -6.87 28.55
C LEU A 229 -21.67 -5.50 28.06
N GLN A 230 -21.11 -4.46 28.67
CA GLN A 230 -21.28 -3.10 28.18
C GLN A 230 -20.08 -2.25 28.60
N SER A 231 -19.34 -1.69 27.65
CA SER A 231 -18.38 -0.62 27.95
C SER A 231 -19.12 0.70 28.13
N PHE A 232 -20.07 1.00 27.24
CA PHE A 232 -20.74 2.30 27.20
C PHE A 232 -22.24 2.17 26.86
N LEU A 233 -23.05 3.03 27.50
CA LEU A 233 -24.43 3.30 27.12
C LEU A 233 -24.50 4.72 26.53
N VAL A 234 -24.31 4.82 25.21
CA VAL A 234 -24.05 6.08 24.52
C VAL A 234 -24.98 6.29 23.33
N SER A 235 -25.27 7.56 23.06
CA SER A 235 -25.97 8.06 21.87
C SER A 235 -24.97 8.57 20.81
N GLN A 236 -25.44 8.93 19.60
CA GLN A 236 -24.55 9.53 18.60
C GLN A 236 -23.98 10.87 19.09
N ASN A 237 -24.76 11.65 19.85
CA ASN A 237 -24.30 12.91 20.42
C ASN A 237 -23.19 12.69 21.47
N ASP A 238 -23.32 11.69 22.34
CA ASP A 238 -22.26 11.35 23.31
C ASP A 238 -20.95 10.97 22.60
N ILE A 239 -21.05 10.19 21.52
CA ILE A 239 -19.90 9.80 20.69
C ILE A 239 -19.30 11.04 20.02
N PHE A 240 -20.13 11.93 19.48
CA PHE A 240 -19.67 13.13 18.79
C PHE A 240 -18.92 14.07 19.73
N GLU A 241 -19.40 14.27 20.96
CA GLU A 241 -18.68 15.04 21.98
C GLU A 241 -17.31 14.43 22.29
N SER A 242 -17.22 13.11 22.39
CA SER A 242 -15.95 12.41 22.57
C SER A 242 -15.01 12.57 21.37
N VAL A 243 -15.53 12.42 20.15
CA VAL A 243 -14.77 12.62 18.91
C VAL A 243 -14.19 14.04 18.87
N LYS A 244 -14.98 15.05 19.20
CA LYS A 244 -14.50 16.45 19.29
C LYS A 244 -13.38 16.63 20.29
N ARG A 245 -13.51 16.06 21.50
CA ARG A 245 -12.44 16.11 22.53
C ARG A 245 -11.15 15.43 22.07
N VAL A 246 -11.25 14.21 21.52
CA VAL A 246 -10.11 13.40 21.08
C VAL A 246 -9.40 14.00 19.87
N THR A 247 -10.16 14.47 18.88
CA THR A 247 -9.62 15.06 17.65
C THR A 247 -9.29 16.54 17.80
N LYS A 248 -9.70 17.16 18.91
CA LYS A 248 -9.58 18.60 19.17
C LYS A 248 -10.23 19.46 18.08
N THR A 249 -11.41 19.03 17.63
CA THR A 249 -12.19 19.74 16.59
C THR A 249 -13.44 20.39 17.20
N PRO A 250 -13.73 21.68 16.92
CA PRO A 250 -14.98 22.32 17.31
C PRO A 250 -16.14 21.92 16.39
N ASP A 251 -17.39 22.24 16.76
CA ASP A 251 -18.59 21.97 15.94
C ASP A 251 -18.50 22.56 14.53
N SER A 252 -17.84 23.72 14.38
CA SER A 252 -17.66 24.40 13.10
C SER A 252 -16.84 23.60 12.09
N ASP A 253 -16.08 22.60 12.54
CA ASP A 253 -15.27 21.74 11.68
C ASP A 253 -16.08 20.56 11.09
N TRP A 254 -17.34 20.39 11.50
CA TRP A 254 -18.16 19.24 11.15
C TRP A 254 -19.39 19.61 10.32
N THR A 255 -19.65 18.80 9.29
CA THR A 255 -20.93 18.85 8.57
C THR A 255 -21.89 17.83 9.17
N VAL A 256 -22.90 18.30 9.89
CA VAL A 256 -23.91 17.45 10.53
C VAL A 256 -25.20 17.45 9.69
N THR A 257 -25.62 16.28 9.25
CA THR A 257 -26.91 16.05 8.56
C THR A 257 -27.83 15.20 9.45
N HIS A 258 -29.13 15.22 9.15
CA HIS A 258 -30.11 14.45 9.91
C HIS A 258 -30.91 13.55 8.96
N GLU A 259 -31.11 12.30 9.34
CA GLU A 259 -31.89 11.32 8.58
C GLU A 259 -32.82 10.56 9.53
N PRO A 260 -34.12 10.40 9.19
CA PRO A 260 -35.01 9.58 9.99
C PRO A 260 -34.53 8.14 10.08
N THR A 261 -34.41 7.60 11.30
CA THR A 261 -33.80 6.27 11.52
C THR A 261 -34.55 5.16 10.78
N ARG A 262 -35.89 5.24 10.72
CA ARG A 262 -36.71 4.27 9.98
C ARG A 262 -36.44 4.29 8.48
N LYS A 263 -36.34 5.47 7.88
CA LYS A 263 -36.02 5.61 6.45
C LYS A 263 -34.64 5.03 6.18
N ARG A 264 -33.67 5.32 7.06
CA ARG A 264 -32.31 4.79 6.95
C ARG A 264 -32.29 3.26 6.95
N TYR A 265 -33.09 2.65 7.83
CA TYR A 265 -33.31 1.20 7.88
C TYR A 265 -33.94 0.65 6.58
N GLU A 266 -35.02 1.27 6.11
CA GLU A 266 -35.73 0.88 4.88
C GLU A 266 -34.84 0.95 3.64
N ASP A 267 -34.01 2.00 3.53
CA ASP A 267 -33.02 2.15 2.46
C ASP A 267 -31.97 1.04 2.49
N GLY A 268 -31.42 0.74 3.67
CA GLY A 268 -30.46 -0.35 3.85
C GLY A 268 -31.08 -1.71 3.52
N LEU A 269 -32.33 -1.93 3.94
CA LEU A 269 -33.09 -3.13 3.63
C LEU A 269 -33.37 -3.28 2.13
N ALA A 270 -33.73 -2.19 1.45
CA ALA A 270 -33.94 -2.18 0.00
C ALA A 270 -32.65 -2.54 -0.75
N GLN A 271 -31.51 -1.97 -0.32
CA GLN A 271 -30.20 -2.32 -0.88
C GLN A 271 -29.88 -3.81 -0.71
N VAL A 272 -30.09 -4.37 0.49
CA VAL A 272 -29.84 -5.80 0.76
C VAL A 272 -30.73 -6.69 -0.10
N LYS A 273 -32.02 -6.37 -0.22
CA LYS A 273 -32.96 -7.10 -1.10
C LYS A 273 -32.58 -7.03 -2.57
N ALA A 274 -31.97 -5.94 -3.00
CA ALA A 274 -31.44 -5.77 -4.36
C ALA A 274 -30.07 -6.43 -4.58
N GLY A 275 -29.53 -7.15 -3.57
CA GLY A 275 -28.22 -7.81 -3.65
C GLY A 275 -27.03 -6.91 -3.33
N ASN A 276 -27.25 -5.65 -2.94
CA ASN A 276 -26.20 -4.75 -2.49
C ASN A 276 -25.96 -4.88 -0.97
N MET A 277 -24.90 -5.61 -0.60
CA MET A 277 -24.56 -5.84 0.81
C MET A 277 -23.99 -4.63 1.55
N ALA A 278 -23.70 -3.51 0.86
CA ALA A 278 -23.36 -2.25 1.54
C ALA A 278 -24.53 -1.71 2.39
N GLY A 279 -25.77 -2.13 2.07
CA GLY A 279 -26.95 -1.78 2.86
C GLY A 279 -27.05 -2.50 4.20
N PHE A 280 -26.32 -3.60 4.40
CA PHE A 280 -26.39 -4.40 5.62
C PHE A 280 -25.90 -3.66 6.89
N PRO A 281 -24.72 -3.00 6.91
CA PRO A 281 -24.36 -2.15 8.04
C PRO A 281 -25.35 -0.98 8.22
N LYS A 282 -25.83 -0.35 7.12
CA LYS A 282 -26.79 0.75 7.18
C LYS A 282 -28.08 0.34 7.92
N LEU A 283 -28.69 -0.79 7.55
CA LEU A 283 -29.91 -1.27 8.22
C LEU A 283 -29.63 -1.76 9.65
N LEU A 284 -28.50 -2.45 9.88
CA LEU A 284 -28.15 -3.02 11.18
C LEU A 284 -28.01 -1.93 12.25
N PHE A 285 -27.25 -0.88 11.95
CA PHE A 285 -27.02 0.22 12.88
C PHE A 285 -28.25 1.11 13.04
N ALA A 286 -28.99 1.37 11.96
CA ALA A 286 -30.24 2.11 12.06
C ALA A 286 -31.25 1.37 12.96
N ARG A 287 -31.44 0.06 12.78
CA ARG A 287 -32.41 -0.70 13.58
C ARG A 287 -32.09 -0.67 15.08
N ALA A 288 -30.82 -0.74 15.43
CA ALA A 288 -30.37 -0.69 16.82
C ALA A 288 -30.64 0.65 17.51
N LEU A 289 -30.91 1.71 16.75
CA LEU A 289 -31.14 3.07 17.22
C LEU A 289 -32.60 3.53 17.02
N PHE A 290 -33.55 2.60 16.86
CA PHE A 290 -34.98 2.94 16.85
C PHE A 290 -35.39 3.51 18.22
N PRO A 291 -35.92 4.74 18.29
CA PRO A 291 -36.23 5.39 19.57
C PRO A 291 -37.20 4.60 20.46
N GLU A 292 -38.14 3.88 19.86
CA GLU A 292 -39.16 3.10 20.58
C GLU A 292 -38.68 1.72 21.07
N ASP A 293 -37.60 1.19 20.50
CA ASP A 293 -37.07 -0.15 20.79
C ASP A 293 -35.56 -0.19 20.50
N PRO A 294 -34.75 0.56 21.27
CA PRO A 294 -33.31 0.63 21.05
C PRO A 294 -32.61 -0.64 21.53
N SER A 295 -31.45 -0.93 20.93
CA SER A 295 -30.60 -2.07 21.31
C SER A 295 -29.84 -1.79 22.62
N VAL A 296 -30.54 -1.82 23.75
CA VAL A 296 -29.94 -1.58 25.07
C VAL A 296 -30.21 -2.74 26.02
N HIS A 297 -29.23 -3.05 26.88
CA HIS A 297 -29.37 -4.09 27.90
C HIS A 297 -28.70 -3.74 29.26
N PRO A 298 -28.77 -2.49 29.76
CA PRO A 298 -28.03 -2.08 30.96
C PRO A 298 -28.38 -2.90 32.20
N GLU A 299 -29.66 -3.27 32.36
CA GLU A 299 -30.16 -4.07 33.50
C GLU A 299 -29.62 -5.51 33.52
N LYS A 300 -29.04 -5.99 32.41
CA LYS A 300 -28.49 -7.35 32.30
C LYS A 300 -26.97 -7.39 32.43
N VAL A 301 -26.27 -6.24 32.46
CA VAL A 301 -24.80 -6.14 32.38
C VAL A 301 -24.10 -6.87 33.53
N GLN A 302 -23.06 -7.62 33.21
CA GLN A 302 -22.30 -8.48 34.14
C GLN A 302 -20.84 -8.04 34.30
N ASN A 303 -20.49 -6.80 33.94
CA ASN A 303 -19.12 -6.29 34.08
C ASN A 303 -18.59 -6.41 35.51
N GLU A 304 -19.36 -5.95 36.50
CA GLU A 304 -18.97 -6.03 37.92
C GLU A 304 -18.84 -7.48 38.39
N LEU A 305 -19.80 -8.33 38.00
CA LEU A 305 -19.78 -9.77 38.31
C LEU A 305 -18.49 -10.45 37.82
N LEU A 306 -17.97 -10.02 36.67
CA LEU A 306 -16.74 -10.53 36.07
C LEU A 306 -15.47 -9.76 36.49
N GLY A 307 -15.61 -8.71 37.31
CA GLY A 307 -14.51 -7.84 37.72
C GLY A 307 -13.81 -7.17 36.53
N LEU A 308 -14.58 -6.74 35.52
CA LEU A 308 -14.06 -6.04 34.36
C LEU A 308 -13.83 -4.56 34.70
N PRO A 309 -12.77 -3.93 34.14
CA PRO A 309 -12.52 -2.52 34.39
C PRO A 309 -13.60 -1.65 33.73
N GLU A 310 -13.89 -0.51 34.35
CA GLU A 310 -14.55 0.60 33.68
C GLU A 310 -13.60 1.19 32.63
N GLU A 311 -14.12 1.48 31.44
CA GLU A 311 -13.35 2.05 30.35
C GLU A 311 -13.63 3.54 30.19
N ASN A 312 -12.65 4.28 29.64
CA ASN A 312 -12.81 5.68 29.32
C ASN A 312 -13.29 5.84 27.87
N LEU A 313 -14.37 6.62 27.66
CA LEU A 313 -14.95 6.83 26.34
C LEU A 313 -13.99 7.53 25.37
N ASP A 314 -13.22 8.52 25.83
CA ASP A 314 -12.27 9.28 25.00
C ASP A 314 -11.10 8.38 24.57
N GLU A 315 -10.62 7.49 25.45
CA GLU A 315 -9.58 6.51 25.08
C GLU A 315 -10.09 5.50 24.03
N ALA A 316 -11.31 4.98 24.21
CA ALA A 316 -11.93 4.09 23.23
C ALA A 316 -12.21 4.80 21.89
N THR A 317 -12.61 6.07 21.95
CA THR A 317 -12.82 6.93 20.78
C THR A 317 -11.51 7.13 20.03
N LYS A 318 -10.43 7.41 20.76
CA LYS A 318 -9.09 7.50 20.19
C LYS A 318 -8.69 6.21 19.47
N ALA A 319 -8.95 5.05 20.07
CA ALA A 319 -8.70 3.76 19.41
C ALA A 319 -9.49 3.62 18.10
N GLY A 320 -10.77 4.02 18.07
CA GLY A 320 -11.58 4.04 16.86
C GLY A 320 -11.05 4.99 15.78
N VAL A 321 -10.68 6.21 16.16
CA VAL A 321 -10.08 7.20 15.24
C VAL A 321 -8.76 6.70 14.66
N ASP A 322 -7.89 6.10 15.48
CA ASP A 322 -6.62 5.54 15.00
C ASP A 322 -6.84 4.31 14.10
N MET A 323 -7.91 3.53 14.33
CA MET A 323 -8.28 2.38 13.50
C MET A 323 -8.73 2.76 12.09
N VAL A 324 -9.26 3.98 11.86
CA VAL A 324 -9.60 4.46 10.51
C VAL A 324 -8.42 4.33 9.55
N LYS A 325 -7.21 4.68 10.02
CA LYS A 325 -5.95 4.57 9.25
C LYS A 325 -5.65 3.15 8.76
N SER A 326 -6.16 2.14 9.46
CA SER A 326 -6.02 0.73 9.07
C SER A 326 -7.08 0.28 8.05
N PHE A 327 -8.27 0.89 8.04
CA PHE A 327 -9.32 0.61 7.06
C PHE A 327 -9.12 1.34 5.73
N THR A 328 -8.46 2.50 5.72
CA THR A 328 -8.10 3.21 4.48
C THR A 328 -7.08 2.42 3.63
N MET A 329 -6.40 1.42 4.20
CA MET A 329 -5.54 0.47 3.47
C MET A 329 -6.33 -0.76 2.96
N ALA A 330 -7.51 -0.54 2.35
CA ALA A 330 -8.43 -1.61 1.92
C ALA A 330 -7.93 -2.50 0.76
N ILE A 331 -6.76 -2.21 0.19
CA ILE A 331 -6.11 -3.07 -0.80
C ILE A 331 -4.99 -3.85 -0.10
N PRO A 332 -5.04 -5.19 -0.04
CA PRO A 332 -3.93 -5.98 0.48
C PRO A 332 -2.64 -5.63 -0.26
N GLN A 333 -1.70 -5.00 0.46
CA GLN A 333 -0.35 -4.73 -0.03
C GLN A 333 0.64 -5.70 0.61
N ARG A 334 1.80 -5.88 -0.02
CA ARG A 334 2.93 -6.57 0.62
C ARG A 334 3.29 -5.77 1.88
N GLN A 335 3.16 -6.39 3.05
CA GLN A 335 3.49 -5.70 4.30
C GLN A 335 5.00 -5.46 4.37
N THR A 336 5.37 -4.19 4.55
CA THR A 336 6.74 -3.79 4.87
C THR A 336 6.88 -3.69 6.38
N PRO A 337 7.97 -4.21 6.99
CA PRO A 337 8.23 -3.99 8.41
C PRO A 337 8.23 -2.50 8.77
N PRO A 338 7.89 -2.12 10.01
CA PRO A 338 8.00 -0.74 10.47
C PRO A 338 9.41 -0.18 10.21
N ILE A 339 9.48 1.05 9.71
CA ILE A 339 10.77 1.69 9.38
C ILE A 339 11.71 1.79 10.59
N SER A 340 11.18 1.88 11.80
CA SER A 340 11.96 1.87 13.04
C SER A 340 12.72 0.57 13.25
N GLU A 341 12.09 -0.59 12.99
CA GLU A 341 12.72 -1.90 13.11
C GLU A 341 13.80 -2.10 12.03
N LEU A 342 13.52 -1.66 10.80
CA LEU A 342 14.51 -1.68 9.72
C LEU A 342 15.74 -0.84 10.07
N ARG A 343 15.53 0.37 10.62
CA ARG A 343 16.63 1.26 11.03
C ARG A 343 17.45 0.66 12.17
N GLU A 344 16.80 0.12 13.19
CA GLU A 344 17.46 -0.57 14.30
C GLU A 344 18.31 -1.75 13.80
N PHE A 345 17.81 -2.50 12.82
CA PHE A 345 18.53 -3.64 12.28
C PHE A 345 19.71 -3.25 11.38
N TYR A 346 19.56 -2.25 10.50
CA TYR A 346 20.53 -2.00 9.42
C TYR A 346 21.47 -0.81 9.66
N VAL A 347 21.02 0.26 10.31
CA VAL A 347 21.80 1.51 10.40
C VAL A 347 23.06 1.30 11.25
N GLY A 348 24.19 1.81 10.77
CA GLY A 348 25.50 1.67 11.40
C GLY A 348 26.26 0.40 10.98
N LYS A 349 25.61 -0.58 10.35
CA LYS A 349 26.28 -1.76 9.77
C LYS A 349 26.94 -1.42 8.43
N SER A 350 27.89 -2.26 8.03
CA SER A 350 28.43 -2.26 6.66
C SER A 350 27.45 -2.95 5.71
N ILE A 351 27.34 -2.49 4.47
CA ILE A 351 26.62 -3.19 3.39
C ILE A 351 27.19 -4.60 3.10
N HIS A 352 28.37 -4.92 3.61
CA HIS A 352 28.99 -6.23 3.49
C HIS A 352 28.54 -7.24 4.57
N ASP A 353 27.95 -6.75 5.67
CA ASP A 353 27.61 -7.52 6.88
C ASP A 353 26.09 -7.68 7.07
N VAL A 354 25.32 -7.59 5.99
CA VAL A 354 23.86 -7.70 5.97
C VAL A 354 23.39 -8.93 5.19
N PRO A 355 22.14 -9.41 5.42
CA PRO A 355 21.54 -10.44 4.58
C PRO A 355 21.53 -10.03 3.09
N LYS A 356 21.91 -10.96 2.21
CA LYS A 356 22.04 -10.76 0.76
C LYS A 356 21.00 -11.61 0.00
N PRO A 357 20.60 -11.22 -1.22
CA PRO A 357 20.98 -9.99 -1.90
C PRO A 357 20.36 -8.74 -1.25
N ALA A 358 21.06 -7.61 -1.30
CA ALA A 358 20.59 -6.34 -0.74
C ALA A 358 20.78 -5.20 -1.75
N VAL A 359 19.76 -4.36 -1.92
CA VAL A 359 19.85 -3.17 -2.78
C VAL A 359 20.28 -1.96 -1.99
N VAL A 360 21.24 -1.22 -2.54
CA VAL A 360 21.88 -0.06 -1.92
C VAL A 360 21.61 1.18 -2.77
N LEU A 361 21.34 2.31 -2.11
CA LEU A 361 21.29 3.64 -2.71
C LEU A 361 22.37 4.55 -2.10
N ASP A 362 23.12 5.25 -2.95
CA ASP A 362 24.04 6.31 -2.54
C ASP A 362 23.33 7.68 -2.57
N LYS A 363 23.02 8.19 -1.39
CA LYS A 363 22.31 9.45 -1.18
C LYS A 363 23.06 10.66 -1.78
N ALA A 364 24.39 10.69 -1.69
CA ALA A 364 25.17 11.83 -2.17
C ALA A 364 25.11 11.94 -3.70
N ARG A 365 25.13 10.79 -4.40
CA ARG A 365 24.98 10.75 -5.86
C ARG A 365 23.57 11.18 -6.27
N ILE A 366 22.53 10.70 -5.58
CA ILE A 366 21.14 11.10 -5.85
C ILE A 366 20.98 12.61 -5.67
N ALA A 367 21.47 13.16 -4.55
CA ALA A 367 21.42 14.59 -4.28
C ALA A 367 22.15 15.42 -5.36
N ARG A 368 23.33 14.96 -5.80
CA ARG A 368 24.10 15.60 -6.87
C ARG A 368 23.32 15.66 -8.20
N HIS A 369 22.74 14.54 -8.63
CA HIS A 369 21.98 14.49 -9.88
C HIS A 369 20.69 15.31 -9.82
N CYS A 370 19.95 15.25 -8.71
CA CYS A 370 18.77 16.08 -8.50
C CYS A 370 19.12 17.58 -8.55
N LYS A 371 20.19 17.99 -7.87
CA LYS A 371 20.65 19.37 -7.88
C LYS A 371 21.12 19.83 -9.27
N SER A 372 21.83 18.97 -10.02
CA SER A 372 22.29 19.29 -11.38
C SER A 372 21.11 19.58 -12.30
N MET A 373 20.09 18.71 -12.29
CA MET A 373 18.89 18.86 -13.12
C MET A 373 18.09 20.13 -12.77
N LEU A 374 17.87 20.40 -11.49
CA LEU A 374 17.19 21.61 -11.04
C LEU A 374 17.97 22.87 -11.45
N THR A 375 19.31 22.84 -11.36
CA THR A 375 20.15 23.96 -11.80
C THR A 375 20.09 24.17 -13.31
N ALA A 376 20.11 23.09 -14.10
CA ALA A 376 20.06 23.18 -15.55
C ALA A 376 18.71 23.71 -16.05
N THR A 377 17.61 23.23 -15.47
CA THR A 377 16.25 23.69 -15.83
C THR A 377 16.01 25.13 -15.43
N ASP A 378 16.48 25.57 -14.25
CA ASP A 378 16.45 26.98 -13.83
C ASP A 378 17.24 27.90 -14.77
N LYS A 379 18.47 27.52 -15.14
CA LYS A 379 19.31 28.27 -16.09
C LYS A 379 18.67 28.40 -17.47
N LEU A 380 17.94 27.38 -17.92
CA LEU A 380 17.24 27.38 -19.21
C LEU A 380 15.89 28.09 -19.15
N GLY A 381 15.40 28.45 -17.96
CA GLY A 381 14.09 29.09 -17.78
C GLY A 381 12.92 28.17 -18.11
N VAL A 382 13.08 26.84 -17.97
CA VAL A 382 12.06 25.83 -18.27
C VAL A 382 11.53 25.20 -16.98
N GLY A 383 10.27 24.76 -17.00
CA GLY A 383 9.69 24.00 -15.89
C GLY A 383 10.31 22.62 -15.76
N PHE A 384 10.22 22.02 -14.57
CA PHE A 384 10.62 20.64 -14.34
C PHE A 384 9.56 19.87 -13.55
N ARG A 385 9.29 18.64 -13.97
CA ARG A 385 8.39 17.70 -13.28
C ARG A 385 9.09 16.38 -13.04
N ALA A 386 9.38 16.08 -11.78
CA ALA A 386 10.13 14.88 -11.42
C ALA A 386 9.23 13.63 -11.44
N HIS A 387 9.68 12.55 -12.07
CA HIS A 387 8.98 11.28 -12.04
C HIS A 387 9.55 10.37 -10.95
N VAL A 388 8.71 10.00 -9.97
CA VAL A 388 9.16 9.27 -8.77
C VAL A 388 9.29 7.75 -8.97
N LYS A 389 8.83 7.21 -10.11
CA LYS A 389 8.65 5.75 -10.32
C LYS A 389 9.93 4.91 -10.17
N THR A 390 11.09 5.54 -10.31
CA THR A 390 12.39 4.85 -10.24
C THR A 390 12.69 4.40 -8.81
N HIS A 391 12.49 5.27 -7.82
CA HIS A 391 12.79 4.99 -6.42
C HIS A 391 11.53 4.75 -5.58
N LYS A 392 10.45 5.50 -5.83
CA LYS A 392 9.19 5.44 -5.07
C LYS A 392 9.38 5.56 -3.54
N THR A 393 10.26 6.46 -3.11
CA THR A 393 10.55 6.73 -1.68
C THR A 393 10.31 8.20 -1.37
N ILE A 394 9.88 8.50 -0.14
CA ILE A 394 9.69 9.86 0.36
C ILE A 394 10.99 10.66 0.28
N GLU A 395 12.11 10.05 0.68
CA GLU A 395 13.39 10.72 0.87
C GLU A 395 14.01 11.14 -0.46
N ALA A 396 14.01 10.26 -1.48
CA ALA A 396 14.50 10.65 -2.80
C ALA A 396 13.52 11.59 -3.52
N THR A 397 12.22 11.55 -3.23
CA THR A 397 11.27 12.57 -3.73
C THR A 397 11.63 13.95 -3.16
N ARG A 398 12.01 14.06 -1.88
CA ARG A 398 12.51 15.33 -1.32
C ARG A 398 13.74 15.84 -2.06
N LEU A 399 14.69 14.95 -2.38
CA LEU A 399 15.89 15.32 -3.14
C LEU A 399 15.54 15.81 -4.55
N GLN A 400 14.60 15.15 -5.24
CA GLN A 400 14.13 15.56 -6.56
C GLN A 400 13.43 16.94 -6.55
N ILE A 401 12.68 17.25 -5.50
CA ILE A 401 12.01 18.54 -5.32
C ILE A 401 13.01 19.65 -4.97
N GLY A 402 14.05 19.30 -4.20
CA GLY A 402 15.06 20.24 -3.73
C GLY A 402 14.54 21.24 -2.69
N GLU A 403 15.35 22.25 -2.39
CA GLU A 403 15.07 23.27 -1.36
C GLU A 403 14.31 24.50 -1.89
N GLY A 404 13.92 24.48 -3.16
CA GLY A 404 13.18 25.57 -3.79
C GLY A 404 11.80 25.77 -3.15
N LYS A 405 11.25 27.00 -3.28
CA LYS A 405 9.90 27.35 -2.77
C LYS A 405 8.79 27.27 -3.81
N GLY A 406 9.10 26.86 -5.03
CA GLY A 406 8.13 26.76 -6.13
C GLY A 406 7.11 25.63 -5.94
N ASP A 407 6.22 25.49 -6.91
CA ASP A 407 5.21 24.43 -6.94
C ASP A 407 5.82 23.03 -6.90
N ILE A 408 5.11 22.07 -6.30
CA ILE A 408 5.47 20.66 -6.28
C ILE A 408 4.87 19.98 -7.49
N LYS A 409 5.70 19.70 -8.50
CA LYS A 409 5.28 19.01 -9.72
C LYS A 409 5.89 17.62 -9.79
N LEU A 410 5.06 16.59 -9.65
CA LEU A 410 5.50 15.19 -9.71
C LEU A 410 4.75 14.39 -10.77
N ILE A 411 5.35 13.29 -11.20
CA ILE A 411 4.70 12.21 -11.97
C ILE A 411 4.78 10.92 -11.18
N VAL A 412 3.63 10.27 -11.00
CA VAL A 412 3.51 8.92 -10.44
C VAL A 412 3.09 7.94 -11.52
N SER A 413 3.45 6.66 -11.37
CA SER A 413 3.02 5.59 -12.30
C SER A 413 1.82 4.78 -11.80
N THR A 414 1.51 4.88 -10.51
CA THR A 414 0.48 4.12 -9.77
C THR A 414 -0.11 4.99 -8.67
N LEU A 415 -1.32 4.67 -8.19
CA LEU A 415 -1.92 5.42 -7.08
C LEU A 415 -1.25 5.10 -5.73
N ALA A 416 -0.70 3.89 -5.59
CA ALA A 416 0.11 3.49 -4.43
C ALA A 416 1.31 4.42 -4.18
N GLU A 417 1.85 5.07 -5.22
CA GLU A 417 2.90 6.09 -5.06
C GLU A 417 2.36 7.37 -4.42
N ILE A 418 1.15 7.82 -4.78
CA ILE A 418 0.54 9.00 -4.17
C ILE A 418 0.25 8.71 -2.69
N GLU A 419 -0.35 7.56 -2.40
CA GLU A 419 -0.64 7.11 -1.03
C GLU A 419 0.61 7.06 -0.16
N HIS A 420 1.68 6.46 -0.68
CA HIS A 420 2.96 6.40 0.02
C HIS A 420 3.55 7.80 0.27
N LEU A 421 3.37 8.73 -0.67
CA LEU A 421 3.86 10.11 -0.56
C LEU A 421 2.90 11.04 0.19
N LEU A 422 1.70 10.60 0.59
CA LEU A 422 0.70 11.46 1.26
C LEU A 422 1.27 12.28 2.43
N PRO A 423 2.09 11.73 3.36
CA PRO A 423 2.66 12.53 4.44
C PRO A 423 3.52 13.69 3.92
N LEU A 424 4.33 13.43 2.89
CA LEU A 424 5.19 14.44 2.27
C LEU A 424 4.39 15.49 1.51
N LEU A 425 3.37 15.05 0.77
CA LEU A 425 2.53 15.95 -0.03
C LEU A 425 1.71 16.89 0.86
N LYS A 426 1.16 16.37 1.96
CA LYS A 426 0.48 17.18 2.98
C LYS A 426 1.42 18.19 3.62
N GLU A 427 2.64 17.79 3.97
CA GLU A 427 3.64 18.73 4.50
C GLU A 427 3.88 19.91 3.55
N TYR A 428 4.07 19.65 2.25
CA TYR A 428 4.28 20.73 1.29
C TYR A 428 3.04 21.60 1.08
N ARG A 429 1.86 20.99 1.01
CA ARG A 429 0.60 21.75 0.94
C ARG A 429 0.41 22.64 2.15
N ASP A 430 0.64 22.12 3.35
CA ASP A 430 0.47 22.84 4.62
C ASP A 430 1.53 23.97 4.75
N SER A 431 2.67 23.84 4.07
CA SER A 431 3.64 24.93 3.89
C SER A 431 3.25 25.98 2.85
N GLY A 432 2.07 25.87 2.24
CA GLY A 432 1.54 26.79 1.25
C GLY A 432 2.03 26.56 -0.18
N ARG A 433 2.72 25.43 -0.46
CA ARG A 433 3.21 25.12 -1.82
C ARG A 433 2.09 24.44 -2.61
N ARG A 434 1.83 24.92 -3.83
CA ARG A 434 0.86 24.30 -4.74
C ARG A 434 1.35 22.92 -5.15
N LEU A 435 0.45 21.94 -5.16
CA LEU A 435 0.70 20.60 -5.63
C LEU A 435 0.20 20.42 -7.07
N ASP A 436 0.89 19.61 -7.86
CA ASP A 436 0.46 19.12 -9.16
C ASP A 436 1.07 17.73 -9.38
N ILE A 437 0.28 16.70 -9.07
CA ILE A 437 0.68 15.30 -9.14
C ILE A 437 0.02 14.67 -10.36
N LEU A 438 0.82 14.44 -11.39
CA LEU A 438 0.38 13.85 -12.64
C LEU A 438 0.33 12.33 -12.51
N TYR A 439 -0.86 11.76 -12.73
CA TYR A 439 -0.99 10.32 -12.98
C TYR A 439 -0.48 10.00 -14.39
N GLY A 440 0.70 9.37 -14.48
CA GLY A 440 1.52 9.23 -15.69
C GLY A 440 1.02 8.25 -16.75
N LEU A 441 -0.25 7.84 -16.71
CA LEU A 441 -0.90 6.99 -17.71
C LEU A 441 -2.25 7.58 -18.11
N PRO A 442 -2.73 7.34 -19.35
CA PRO A 442 -4.08 7.73 -19.74
C PRO A 442 -5.14 7.19 -18.76
N LEU A 443 -6.00 8.07 -18.26
CA LEU A 443 -6.81 7.87 -17.05
C LEU A 443 -7.72 6.61 -17.11
N PRO A 444 -7.40 5.54 -16.36
CA PRO A 444 -8.20 4.32 -16.35
C PRO A 444 -9.44 4.46 -15.46
N ARG A 445 -10.60 4.00 -15.95
CA ARG A 445 -11.89 4.11 -15.25
C ARG A 445 -11.90 3.49 -13.85
N SER A 446 -11.18 2.38 -13.67
CA SER A 446 -11.13 1.66 -12.39
C SER A 446 -10.44 2.42 -11.26
N GLN A 447 -9.68 3.47 -11.57
CA GLN A 447 -8.88 4.20 -10.58
C GLN A 447 -9.53 5.53 -10.16
N ILE A 448 -10.63 5.95 -10.79
CA ILE A 448 -11.19 7.30 -10.63
C ILE A 448 -11.57 7.58 -9.18
N SER A 449 -12.31 6.69 -8.54
CA SER A 449 -12.79 6.90 -7.16
C SER A 449 -11.64 7.05 -6.18
N ARG A 450 -10.59 6.23 -6.32
CA ARG A 450 -9.38 6.27 -5.49
C ARG A 450 -8.55 7.52 -5.77
N LEU A 451 -8.37 7.89 -7.03
CA LEU A 451 -7.65 9.12 -7.41
C LEU A 451 -8.39 10.39 -6.95
N ALA A 452 -9.71 10.42 -7.07
CA ALA A 452 -10.54 11.55 -6.63
C ALA A 452 -10.56 11.69 -5.10
N ALA A 453 -10.54 10.58 -4.37
CA ALA A 453 -10.39 10.60 -2.90
C ALA A 453 -9.03 11.22 -2.50
N LEU A 454 -7.94 10.80 -3.14
CA LEU A 454 -6.61 11.38 -2.94
C LEU A 454 -6.58 12.87 -3.31
N GLY A 455 -7.23 13.25 -4.42
CA GLY A 455 -7.39 14.65 -4.80
C GLY A 455 -8.13 15.46 -3.75
N SER A 456 -9.26 14.94 -3.24
CA SER A 456 -10.04 15.57 -2.17
C SER A 456 -9.19 15.78 -0.90
N GLU A 457 -8.36 14.79 -0.58
CA GLU A 457 -7.46 14.84 0.57
C GLU A 457 -6.32 15.85 0.38
N LEU A 458 -5.83 16.04 -0.84
CA LEU A 458 -4.72 16.96 -1.17
C LEU A 458 -5.18 18.38 -1.53
N GLY A 459 -6.44 18.57 -1.91
CA GLY A 459 -7.05 19.86 -2.25
C GLY A 459 -7.13 20.14 -3.75
N GLU A 460 -7.86 21.19 -4.10
CA GLU A 460 -8.08 21.62 -5.49
C GLU A 460 -6.77 21.90 -6.23
N GLY A 461 -6.72 21.48 -7.49
CA GLY A 461 -5.57 21.67 -8.37
C GLY A 461 -4.38 20.73 -8.14
N SER A 462 -4.47 19.84 -7.14
CA SER A 462 -3.40 18.91 -6.75
C SER A 462 -3.18 17.74 -7.72
N ILE A 463 -4.20 17.36 -8.50
CA ILE A 463 -4.14 16.19 -9.39
C ILE A 463 -4.23 16.63 -10.85
N SER A 464 -3.32 16.11 -11.67
CA SER A 464 -3.42 16.15 -13.12
C SER A 464 -3.47 14.75 -13.74
N VAL A 465 -4.10 14.63 -14.90
CA VAL A 465 -4.35 13.37 -15.60
C VAL A 465 -4.02 13.48 -17.08
N LEU A 466 -3.70 12.35 -17.70
CA LEU A 466 -3.50 12.23 -19.14
C LEU A 466 -4.77 11.70 -19.80
N ILE A 467 -5.12 12.26 -20.97
CA ILE A 467 -6.13 11.68 -21.86
C ILE A 467 -5.64 11.66 -23.32
N ASP A 468 -6.06 10.64 -24.07
CA ASP A 468 -5.85 10.45 -25.51
C ASP A 468 -7.09 9.85 -26.21
N HIS A 469 -8.22 9.74 -25.51
CA HIS A 469 -9.44 9.15 -26.05
C HIS A 469 -10.70 9.84 -25.50
N PRO A 470 -11.71 10.15 -26.34
CA PRO A 470 -12.96 10.79 -25.91
C PRO A 470 -13.68 10.08 -24.76
N SER A 471 -13.65 8.75 -24.72
CA SER A 471 -14.29 7.97 -23.65
C SER A 471 -13.64 8.14 -22.26
N GLN A 472 -12.48 8.78 -22.17
CA GLN A 472 -11.85 9.18 -20.90
C GLN A 472 -12.43 10.49 -20.35
N LEU A 473 -13.20 11.25 -21.14
CA LEU A 473 -13.91 12.43 -20.63
C LEU A 473 -14.97 12.04 -19.60
N ASP A 474 -15.59 10.87 -19.74
CA ASP A 474 -16.44 10.28 -18.67
C ASP A 474 -15.65 10.11 -17.36
N SER A 475 -14.38 9.72 -17.45
CA SER A 475 -13.50 9.55 -16.30
C SER A 475 -13.10 10.88 -15.67
N VAL A 476 -12.83 11.89 -16.50
CA VAL A 476 -12.54 13.27 -16.08
C VAL A 476 -13.75 13.86 -15.35
N LYS A 477 -14.93 13.74 -15.94
CA LYS A 477 -16.18 14.16 -15.30
C LYS A 477 -16.42 13.43 -13.99
N ALA A 478 -16.28 12.10 -13.98
CA ALA A 478 -16.44 11.32 -12.77
C ALA A 478 -15.43 11.73 -11.69
N PHE A 479 -14.19 12.07 -12.04
CA PHE A 479 -13.25 12.64 -11.07
C PHE A 479 -13.80 13.93 -10.47
N SER A 480 -14.25 14.89 -11.29
CA SER A 480 -14.84 16.16 -10.82
C SER A 480 -16.05 15.92 -9.91
N ASP A 481 -16.96 15.03 -10.32
CA ASP A 481 -18.16 14.70 -9.55
C ASP A 481 -17.80 14.13 -8.15
N HIS A 482 -16.70 13.40 -8.01
CA HIS A 482 -16.24 12.84 -6.73
C HIS A 482 -15.42 13.84 -5.91
N ALA A 483 -14.44 14.50 -6.54
CA ALA A 483 -13.50 15.42 -5.88
C ALA A 483 -14.09 16.80 -5.59
N LYS A 484 -15.19 17.16 -6.28
CA LYS A 484 -15.88 18.46 -6.22
C LYS A 484 -15.08 19.65 -6.77
N PHE A 485 -14.06 19.37 -7.58
CA PHE A 485 -13.27 20.36 -8.31
C PHE A 485 -12.75 19.74 -9.62
N PRO A 486 -12.41 20.54 -10.64
CA PRO A 486 -12.03 20.03 -11.96
C PRO A 486 -10.76 19.17 -11.92
N ALA A 487 -10.73 18.12 -12.74
CA ALA A 487 -9.46 17.44 -13.03
C ALA A 487 -8.61 18.33 -13.95
N ARG A 488 -7.31 18.43 -13.69
CA ARG A 488 -6.37 19.12 -14.58
C ARG A 488 -5.89 18.15 -15.65
N VAL A 489 -6.00 18.51 -16.92
CA VAL A 489 -5.89 17.58 -18.04
C VAL A 489 -4.74 17.96 -18.95
N PHE A 490 -3.90 16.98 -19.28
CA PHE A 490 -2.98 17.04 -20.42
C PHE A 490 -3.50 16.15 -21.55
N LEU A 491 -3.45 16.67 -22.79
CA LEU A 491 -3.63 15.88 -23.99
C LEU A 491 -2.34 15.12 -24.29
N LYS A 492 -2.41 13.79 -24.31
CA LYS A 492 -1.25 12.94 -24.59
C LYS A 492 -0.98 12.89 -26.10
N VAL A 493 0.20 13.34 -26.50
CA VAL A 493 0.66 13.33 -27.90
C VAL A 493 1.62 12.16 -28.11
N ASP A 494 1.49 11.48 -29.25
CA ASP A 494 2.47 10.52 -29.75
C ASP A 494 3.37 11.21 -30.79
N THR A 495 4.62 11.45 -30.41
CA THR A 495 5.65 12.07 -31.27
C THR A 495 6.57 11.03 -31.90
N GLY A 496 6.10 9.79 -32.12
CA GLY A 496 6.78 8.76 -32.90
C GLY A 496 7.27 7.54 -32.11
N TYR A 497 7.02 7.48 -30.79
CA TYR A 497 7.39 6.30 -29.98
C TYR A 497 6.30 5.22 -29.97
N HIS A 498 5.06 5.57 -30.30
CA HIS A 498 3.93 4.63 -30.49
C HIS A 498 3.55 3.81 -29.24
N ARG A 499 3.71 4.38 -28.04
CA ARG A 499 3.27 3.74 -26.78
C ARG A 499 1.84 4.11 -26.39
N ALA A 500 1.54 5.41 -26.37
CA ALA A 500 0.25 6.00 -26.03
C ALA A 500 0.22 7.44 -26.58
N GLY A 501 -0.96 8.04 -26.66
CA GLY A 501 -1.15 9.36 -27.27
C GLY A 501 -1.62 9.31 -28.71
N LEU A 502 -2.04 10.49 -29.19
CA LEU A 502 -2.49 10.70 -30.56
C LEU A 502 -1.43 11.43 -31.37
N PRO A 503 -1.29 11.14 -32.68
CA PRO A 503 -0.34 11.85 -33.52
C PRO A 503 -0.74 13.33 -33.68
N PRO A 504 0.21 14.26 -33.88
CA PRO A 504 -0.04 15.71 -33.88
C PRO A 504 -1.21 16.16 -34.77
N SER A 505 -1.30 15.64 -35.99
CA SER A 505 -2.33 16.01 -36.97
C SER A 505 -3.73 15.49 -36.63
N SER A 506 -3.82 14.44 -35.80
CA SER A 506 -5.09 13.78 -35.44
C SER A 506 -5.35 13.81 -33.94
N LEU A 507 -4.79 14.80 -33.23
CA LEU A 507 -4.98 14.99 -31.80
C LEU A 507 -6.47 15.18 -31.43
N ASN A 508 -7.26 15.76 -32.34
CA ASN A 508 -8.70 15.90 -32.16
C ASN A 508 -9.52 14.64 -32.55
N LYS A 509 -9.16 13.48 -32.03
CA LYS A 509 -9.86 12.22 -32.33
C LYS A 509 -11.34 12.32 -31.94
N ASN A 510 -12.23 12.20 -32.92
CA ASN A 510 -13.70 12.21 -32.74
C ASN A 510 -14.20 13.39 -31.88
N GLY A 511 -13.62 14.59 -32.04
CA GLY A 511 -14.05 15.79 -31.32
C GLY A 511 -13.59 15.85 -29.84
N LEU A 512 -12.50 15.15 -29.50
CA LEU A 512 -11.92 15.13 -28.15
C LEU A 512 -11.70 16.54 -27.58
N ILE A 513 -11.16 17.47 -28.37
CA ILE A 513 -10.76 18.80 -27.90
C ILE A 513 -12.01 19.66 -27.64
N GLU A 514 -13.00 19.62 -28.52
CA GLU A 514 -14.27 20.34 -28.36
C GLU A 514 -15.03 19.81 -27.15
N ALA A 515 -15.08 18.49 -26.96
CA ALA A 515 -15.76 17.88 -25.82
C ALA A 515 -15.03 18.19 -24.50
N LEU A 516 -13.69 18.25 -24.50
CA LEU A 516 -12.92 18.73 -23.34
C LEU A 516 -13.21 20.21 -23.04
N ALA A 517 -13.27 21.06 -24.06
CA ALA A 517 -13.61 22.47 -23.91
C ALA A 517 -15.03 22.67 -23.33
N GLN A 518 -15.97 21.79 -23.65
CA GLN A 518 -17.31 21.79 -23.04
C GLN A 518 -17.28 21.45 -21.55
N LEU A 519 -16.51 20.43 -21.13
CA LEU A 519 -16.33 20.12 -19.71
C LEU A 519 -15.64 21.27 -18.96
N GLU A 520 -14.67 21.92 -19.59
CA GLU A 520 -14.01 23.07 -19.00
C GLU A 520 -14.95 24.27 -18.82
N ALA A 521 -15.81 24.56 -19.80
CA ALA A 521 -16.85 25.58 -19.67
C ALA A 521 -17.87 25.27 -18.56
N GLN A 522 -18.02 23.99 -18.19
CA GLN A 522 -18.87 23.53 -17.08
C GLN A 522 -18.17 23.51 -15.72
N GLY A 523 -16.85 23.76 -15.69
CA GLY A 523 -16.04 23.67 -14.48
C GLY A 523 -15.65 22.25 -14.08
N ASP A 524 -15.81 21.27 -14.97
CA ASP A 524 -15.51 19.85 -14.72
C ASP A 524 -14.08 19.44 -15.12
N ALA A 525 -13.38 20.27 -15.88
CA ALA A 525 -12.00 20.03 -16.33
C ALA A 525 -11.21 21.33 -16.48
N GLU A 526 -9.88 21.25 -16.41
CA GLU A 526 -8.97 22.35 -16.74
C GLU A 526 -7.90 21.83 -17.71
N LEU A 527 -7.91 22.28 -18.97
CA LEU A 527 -6.85 21.93 -19.92
C LEU A 527 -5.55 22.68 -19.58
N LEU A 528 -4.50 21.92 -19.24
CA LEU A 528 -3.15 22.43 -18.99
C LEU A 528 -2.31 22.56 -20.26
N GLY A 529 -2.44 21.64 -21.19
CA GLY A 529 -1.64 21.61 -22.41
C GLY A 529 -1.39 20.22 -22.93
N LEU A 530 -0.20 20.00 -23.48
CA LEU A 530 0.19 18.80 -24.20
C LEU A 530 1.28 18.07 -23.44
N TYR A 531 1.21 16.74 -23.41
CA TYR A 531 2.21 15.89 -22.76
C TYR A 531 2.71 14.83 -23.76
N SER A 532 4.00 14.80 -24.03
CA SER A 532 4.65 13.71 -24.79
C SER A 532 5.66 12.96 -23.92
N HIS A 533 5.95 11.71 -24.30
CA HIS A 533 7.03 10.94 -23.69
C HIS A 533 7.57 9.98 -24.74
N SER A 534 8.72 10.31 -25.29
CA SER A 534 9.45 9.53 -26.27
C SER A 534 10.62 8.80 -25.62
N SER A 535 10.62 7.46 -25.66
CA SER A 535 11.78 6.66 -25.22
C SER A 535 12.75 6.33 -26.36
N LEU A 536 12.67 7.04 -27.50
CA LEU A 536 13.59 6.81 -28.63
C LEU A 536 15.06 6.99 -28.22
N SER A 537 15.33 7.92 -27.29
CA SER A 537 16.67 8.24 -26.82
C SER A 537 17.37 7.14 -26.01
N TYR A 538 16.68 6.05 -25.65
CA TYR A 538 17.32 4.91 -25.00
C TYR A 538 18.21 4.09 -25.94
N LYS A 539 18.12 4.32 -27.27
CA LYS A 539 18.97 3.71 -28.29
C LYS A 539 20.13 4.60 -28.71
N ASP A 540 20.21 5.82 -28.18
CA ASP A 540 21.26 6.77 -28.52
C ASP A 540 22.60 6.36 -27.93
N ASN A 541 23.68 6.89 -28.48
CA ASN A 541 25.04 6.71 -27.95
C ASN A 541 25.83 8.03 -27.90
N THR A 542 25.20 9.19 -28.11
CA THR A 542 25.82 10.52 -28.01
C THR A 542 24.86 11.57 -27.43
N ALA A 543 25.42 12.64 -26.88
CA ALA A 543 24.67 13.80 -26.40
C ALA A 543 23.89 14.50 -27.53
N GLU A 544 24.46 14.57 -28.73
CA GLU A 544 23.81 15.17 -29.91
C GLU A 544 22.52 14.42 -30.29
N GLN A 545 22.57 13.08 -30.37
CA GLN A 545 21.38 12.26 -30.66
C GLN A 545 20.29 12.45 -29.59
N ALA A 546 20.70 12.51 -28.32
CA ALA A 546 19.77 12.74 -27.22
C ALA A 546 19.10 14.12 -27.30
N MET A 547 19.84 15.17 -27.70
CA MET A 547 19.26 16.51 -27.93
C MET A 547 18.34 16.53 -29.16
N GLU A 548 18.72 15.88 -30.26
CA GLU A 548 17.89 15.76 -31.48
C GLU A 548 16.55 15.05 -31.19
N ASN A 549 16.55 14.01 -30.36
CA ASN A 549 15.33 13.32 -29.94
C ASN A 549 14.43 14.21 -29.07
N LEU A 550 15.00 15.00 -28.14
CA LEU A 550 14.21 15.96 -27.34
C LEU A 550 13.62 17.07 -28.22
N GLU A 551 14.41 17.60 -29.15
CA GLU A 551 13.97 18.60 -30.12
C GLU A 551 12.80 18.07 -30.96
N GLY A 552 12.92 16.87 -31.52
CA GLY A 552 11.86 16.23 -32.29
C GLY A 552 10.56 16.04 -31.48
N GLU A 553 10.69 15.69 -30.20
CA GLU A 553 9.54 15.57 -29.29
C GLU A 553 8.86 16.93 -29.04
N ILE A 554 9.64 18.00 -28.86
CA ILE A 554 9.12 19.38 -28.71
C ILE A 554 8.43 19.82 -29.99
N GLN A 555 9.08 19.61 -31.14
CA GLN A 555 8.56 20.00 -32.44
C GLN A 555 7.24 19.29 -32.75
N GLY A 556 7.12 17.99 -32.43
CA GLY A 556 5.86 17.27 -32.56
C GLY A 556 4.73 17.85 -31.71
N CYS A 557 5.02 18.36 -30.52
CA CYS A 557 4.03 19.05 -29.69
C CYS A 557 3.66 20.44 -30.25
N ILE A 558 4.64 21.20 -30.76
CA ILE A 558 4.41 22.50 -31.44
C ILE A 558 3.50 22.30 -32.66
N GLU A 559 3.78 21.27 -33.47
CA GLU A 559 2.95 20.91 -34.62
C GLU A 559 1.52 20.58 -34.21
N ALA A 560 1.34 19.86 -33.10
CA ALA A 560 0.02 19.54 -32.57
C ALA A 560 -0.73 20.81 -32.12
N VAL A 561 -0.06 21.73 -31.42
CA VAL A 561 -0.65 23.03 -31.04
C VAL A 561 -1.06 23.82 -32.27
N ASN A 562 -0.17 23.95 -33.25
CA ASN A 562 -0.43 24.69 -34.49
C ASN A 562 -1.61 24.09 -35.28
N ALA A 563 -1.63 22.77 -35.45
CA ALA A 563 -2.67 22.08 -36.22
C ALA A 563 -4.06 22.21 -35.58
N GLN A 564 -4.13 22.22 -34.24
CA GLN A 564 -5.40 22.26 -33.50
C GLN A 564 -5.72 23.65 -32.93
N ALA A 565 -4.97 24.69 -33.28
CA ALA A 565 -5.05 26.02 -32.68
C ALA A 565 -6.47 26.62 -32.68
N HIS A 566 -7.24 26.36 -33.74
CA HIS A 566 -8.61 26.83 -33.91
C HIS A 566 -9.63 26.20 -32.93
N LEU A 567 -9.27 25.11 -32.24
CA LEU A 567 -10.12 24.39 -31.29
C LEU A 567 -9.85 24.78 -29.83
N PHE A 568 -8.68 25.34 -29.53
CA PHE A 568 -8.33 25.79 -28.18
C PHE A 568 -8.90 27.19 -27.88
N ALA A 569 -9.23 27.44 -26.61
CA ALA A 569 -9.70 28.75 -26.17
C ALA A 569 -8.60 29.82 -26.26
N LYS A 570 -8.85 30.92 -26.99
CA LYS A 570 -7.84 31.93 -27.42
C LYS A 570 -6.98 32.58 -26.32
N ASN A 571 -7.42 32.58 -25.06
CA ASN A 571 -6.71 33.24 -23.95
C ASN A 571 -6.00 32.25 -23.01
N LYS A 572 -5.85 30.98 -23.40
CA LYS A 572 -5.14 29.98 -22.60
C LYS A 572 -3.63 30.11 -22.72
N GLU A 573 -2.96 29.81 -21.61
CA GLU A 573 -1.57 29.39 -21.61
C GLU A 573 -1.52 27.87 -21.72
N LEU A 574 -0.67 27.33 -22.61
CA LEU A 574 -0.51 25.87 -22.78
C LEU A 574 0.90 25.44 -22.36
N ILE A 575 0.95 24.44 -21.49
CA ILE A 575 2.19 23.78 -21.09
C ILE A 575 2.52 22.71 -22.13
N ILE A 576 3.72 22.74 -22.70
CA ILE A 576 4.29 21.65 -23.48
C ILE A 576 5.21 20.86 -22.54
N SER A 577 4.77 19.67 -22.12
CA SER A 577 5.52 18.80 -21.22
C SER A 577 6.12 17.62 -21.97
N VAL A 578 7.45 17.50 -21.98
CA VAL A 578 8.20 16.49 -22.78
C VAL A 578 9.31 15.85 -21.96
N GLY A 579 9.75 14.65 -22.35
CA GLY A 579 11.00 14.10 -21.82
C GLY A 579 11.05 12.61 -21.51
N ALA A 580 12.26 12.09 -21.68
CA ALA A 580 12.77 10.86 -21.11
C ALA A 580 14.15 11.15 -20.50
N SER A 581 14.63 10.33 -19.58
CA SER A 581 15.85 10.66 -18.84
C SER A 581 17.10 10.88 -19.71
N PRO A 582 17.40 10.07 -20.76
CA PRO A 582 18.58 10.35 -21.59
C PRO A 582 18.48 11.71 -22.29
N GLN A 583 17.36 12.00 -22.97
CA GLN A 583 17.19 13.25 -23.70
C GLN A 583 17.07 14.49 -22.79
N VAL A 584 16.43 14.36 -21.62
CA VAL A 584 16.33 15.46 -20.64
C VAL A 584 17.66 15.74 -19.96
N THR A 585 18.46 14.73 -19.60
CA THR A 585 19.80 14.96 -19.03
C THR A 585 20.76 15.59 -20.05
N ALA A 586 20.50 15.44 -21.35
CA ALA A 586 21.30 16.08 -22.39
C ALA A 586 21.24 17.61 -22.34
N VAL A 587 20.21 18.21 -21.73
CA VAL A 587 20.10 19.67 -21.60
C VAL A 587 21.15 20.24 -20.65
N GLU A 588 21.73 19.43 -19.76
CA GLU A 588 22.83 19.87 -18.88
C GLU A 588 24.02 20.36 -19.71
N ASN A 589 24.28 19.74 -20.87
CA ASN A 589 25.34 20.14 -21.80
C ASN A 589 25.17 21.58 -22.31
N LEU A 590 23.93 22.10 -22.37
CA LEU A 590 23.65 23.48 -22.79
C LEU A 590 24.09 24.51 -21.73
N THR A 591 24.24 24.07 -20.48
CA THR A 591 24.46 24.94 -19.33
C THR A 591 25.87 24.88 -18.75
N THR A 592 26.67 23.89 -19.19
CA THR A 592 28.04 23.63 -18.73
C THR A 592 29.11 23.86 -19.79
N SER A 593 28.74 23.97 -21.07
CA SER A 593 29.71 24.10 -22.17
C SER A 593 30.51 25.41 -22.13
N HIS A 594 31.83 25.30 -21.98
CA HIS A 594 32.79 26.39 -22.20
C HIS A 594 33.31 26.31 -23.65
N GLY A 595 32.52 26.78 -24.63
CA GLY A 595 32.93 26.74 -26.05
C GLY A 595 31.79 27.03 -27.03
N GLU A 596 32.05 26.87 -28.33
CA GLU A 596 30.98 26.95 -29.34
C GLU A 596 29.99 25.79 -29.19
N LEU A 597 28.70 26.12 -29.14
CA LEU A 597 27.62 25.14 -29.09
C LEU A 597 27.61 24.29 -30.37
N SER A 598 27.41 22.98 -30.22
CA SER A 598 27.20 22.07 -31.36
C SER A 598 25.93 22.45 -32.14
N PRO A 599 25.79 22.02 -33.41
CA PRO A 599 24.56 22.26 -34.17
C PRO A 599 23.29 21.78 -33.44
N ALA A 600 23.33 20.58 -32.85
CA ALA A 600 22.23 20.05 -32.04
C ALA A 600 21.92 20.93 -30.82
N ALA A 601 22.95 21.43 -30.12
CA ALA A 601 22.76 22.32 -28.98
C ALA A 601 22.12 23.68 -29.39
N LYS A 602 22.54 24.24 -30.54
CA LYS A 602 21.94 25.46 -31.10
C LYS A 602 20.48 25.23 -31.50
N SER A 603 20.18 24.10 -32.14
CA SER A 603 18.82 23.73 -32.54
C SER A 603 17.92 23.53 -31.32
N MET A 604 18.43 22.89 -30.28
CA MET A 604 17.73 22.73 -29.01
C MET A 604 17.44 24.09 -28.34
N HIS A 605 18.39 25.02 -28.28
CA HIS A 605 18.11 26.38 -27.80
C HIS A 605 17.00 27.07 -28.61
N HIS A 606 17.02 26.93 -29.93
CA HIS A 606 15.99 27.50 -30.79
C HIS A 606 14.60 26.86 -30.55
N ALA A 607 14.53 25.56 -30.30
CA ALA A 607 13.28 24.88 -29.97
C ALA A 607 12.73 25.34 -28.61
N ILE A 608 13.58 25.51 -27.58
CA ILE A 608 13.18 26.08 -26.28
C ILE A 608 12.64 27.50 -26.45
N GLU A 609 13.33 28.33 -27.23
CA GLU A 609 12.91 29.69 -27.53
C GLU A 609 11.59 29.71 -28.29
N THR A 610 11.41 28.83 -29.28
CA THR A 610 10.17 28.72 -30.06
C THR A 610 8.96 28.41 -29.18
N VAL A 611 9.11 27.52 -28.18
CA VAL A 611 8.04 27.29 -27.19
C VAL A 611 7.87 28.50 -26.28
N SER A 612 8.95 29.12 -25.81
CA SER A 612 8.84 30.13 -24.75
C SER A 612 8.37 31.50 -25.25
N THR A 613 8.76 31.89 -26.47
CA THR A 613 8.51 33.24 -27.01
C THR A 613 7.85 33.23 -28.40
N GLY A 614 7.89 32.11 -29.12
CA GLY A 614 7.42 32.00 -30.51
C GLY A 614 5.90 31.97 -30.69
N LYS A 615 5.14 31.86 -29.61
CA LYS A 615 3.66 31.75 -29.59
C LYS A 615 3.07 30.74 -30.58
N PRO A 616 3.41 29.43 -30.48
CA PRO A 616 2.80 28.38 -31.29
C PRO A 616 1.26 28.47 -31.28
N GLY A 617 0.65 28.42 -32.46
CA GLY A 617 -0.81 28.53 -32.64
C GLY A 617 -1.40 29.89 -32.22
N GLY A 618 -0.57 30.88 -31.90
CA GLY A 618 -0.98 32.16 -31.34
C GLY A 618 -1.16 32.16 -29.81
N PHE A 619 -0.81 31.07 -29.11
CA PHE A 619 -0.95 30.94 -27.65
C PHE A 619 0.31 31.38 -26.91
N ASN A 620 0.15 31.79 -25.65
CA ASN A 620 1.29 31.81 -24.74
C ASN A 620 1.58 30.36 -24.34
N THR A 621 2.85 29.96 -24.39
CA THR A 621 3.25 28.58 -24.08
C THR A 621 4.46 28.56 -23.17
N SER A 622 4.55 27.52 -22.35
CA SER A 622 5.70 27.26 -21.49
C SER A 622 6.19 25.83 -21.70
N LEU A 623 7.51 25.63 -21.62
CA LEU A 623 8.14 24.32 -21.73
C LEU A 623 8.37 23.74 -20.34
N GLU A 624 7.97 22.48 -20.15
CA GLU A 624 8.23 21.69 -18.95
C GLU A 624 8.95 20.40 -19.33
N LEU A 625 10.09 20.12 -18.70
CA LEU A 625 10.83 18.86 -18.88
C LEU A 625 10.46 17.87 -17.80
N HIS A 626 10.43 16.57 -18.13
CA HIS A 626 10.20 15.53 -17.13
C HIS A 626 11.12 14.31 -17.26
N ALA A 627 11.65 13.87 -16.12
CA ALA A 627 12.56 12.73 -16.02
C ALA A 627 12.46 12.08 -14.63
N GLY A 628 12.84 10.79 -14.53
CA GLY A 628 12.83 10.05 -13.26
C GLY A 628 14.14 9.36 -12.94
N VAL A 629 14.58 8.45 -13.82
CA VAL A 629 15.75 7.62 -13.57
C VAL A 629 17.05 8.43 -13.52
N TYR A 630 17.08 9.65 -14.04
CA TYR A 630 18.21 10.59 -13.91
C TYR A 630 18.73 10.74 -12.46
N SER A 631 17.83 10.61 -11.48
CA SER A 631 18.16 10.75 -10.05
C SER A 631 18.99 9.59 -9.49
N ILE A 632 18.95 8.41 -10.11
CA ILE A 632 19.63 7.20 -9.62
C ILE A 632 20.60 6.63 -10.66
N LEU A 633 20.21 6.67 -11.94
CA LEU A 633 20.91 6.08 -13.07
C LEU A 633 21.07 4.56 -13.00
N ASP A 634 21.52 3.99 -14.10
CA ASP A 634 21.80 2.56 -14.27
C ASP A 634 22.72 2.37 -15.47
N ILE A 635 23.16 1.13 -15.73
CA ILE A 635 24.07 0.85 -16.84
C ILE A 635 23.46 1.29 -18.19
N GLN A 636 22.14 1.12 -18.37
CA GLN A 636 21.45 1.58 -19.58
C GLN A 636 21.53 3.11 -19.74
N GLN A 637 21.32 3.90 -18.69
CA GLN A 637 21.45 5.36 -18.75
C GLN A 637 22.89 5.81 -19.03
N THR A 638 23.88 5.18 -18.39
CA THR A 638 25.28 5.57 -18.64
C THR A 638 25.75 5.20 -20.05
N SER A 639 25.14 4.17 -20.66
CA SER A 639 25.49 3.72 -22.01
C SER A 639 25.01 4.66 -23.13
N THR A 640 24.03 5.53 -22.87
CA THR A 640 23.52 6.45 -23.90
C THR A 640 24.47 7.62 -24.19
N ASN A 641 25.46 7.85 -23.33
CA ASN A 641 26.40 8.98 -23.40
C ASN A 641 25.70 10.34 -23.61
N SER A 642 24.54 10.54 -22.97
CA SER A 642 23.73 11.75 -23.18
C SER A 642 24.35 13.01 -22.55
N ARG A 643 25.36 12.88 -21.69
CA ARG A 643 26.12 13.98 -21.08
C ARG A 643 27.60 13.88 -21.46
N LYS A 644 28.21 15.00 -21.85
CA LYS A 644 29.62 15.08 -22.28
C LYS A 644 30.58 15.06 -21.09
N ASP A 645 30.30 15.89 -20.09
CA ASP A 645 31.08 16.00 -18.87
C ASP A 645 30.48 15.06 -17.81
N PHE A 646 30.78 13.77 -17.95
CA PHE A 646 30.14 12.72 -17.16
C PHE A 646 31.17 11.69 -16.65
N GLY A 647 31.09 11.35 -15.35
CA GLY A 647 32.00 10.39 -14.73
C GLY A 647 31.81 8.96 -15.22
N SER A 648 32.64 8.05 -14.70
CA SER A 648 32.46 6.62 -14.95
C SER A 648 31.15 6.11 -14.34
N TYR A 649 30.65 4.97 -14.83
CA TYR A 649 29.43 4.37 -14.29
C TYR A 649 29.53 4.09 -12.77
N GLU A 650 30.73 3.80 -12.26
CA GLU A 650 30.98 3.56 -10.83
C GLU A 650 30.93 4.83 -9.97
N GLU A 651 31.13 6.01 -10.55
CA GLU A 651 31.06 7.30 -9.86
C GLU A 651 29.65 7.89 -9.89
N GLU A 652 28.87 7.51 -10.91
CA GLU A 652 27.61 8.17 -11.22
C GLU A 652 26.37 7.37 -10.86
N ILE A 653 26.38 6.05 -11.03
CA ILE A 653 25.22 5.21 -10.71
C ILE A 653 25.03 5.15 -9.19
N ALA A 654 23.87 5.55 -8.71
CA ALA A 654 23.55 5.59 -7.28
C ALA A 654 22.96 4.28 -6.75
N ILE A 655 22.52 3.36 -7.61
CA ILE A 655 21.97 2.06 -7.20
C ILE A 655 22.96 0.92 -7.45
N SER A 656 23.06 0.01 -6.49
CA SER A 656 23.78 -1.26 -6.66
C SER A 656 23.09 -2.38 -5.88
N VAL A 657 23.43 -3.62 -6.22
CA VAL A 657 23.00 -4.82 -5.50
C VAL A 657 24.23 -5.54 -4.96
N ILE A 658 24.25 -5.79 -3.66
CA ILE A 658 25.26 -6.60 -3.00
C ILE A 658 24.82 -8.05 -3.01
N ALA A 659 25.68 -8.95 -3.49
CA ALA A 659 25.43 -10.38 -3.54
C ALA A 659 26.68 -11.18 -3.13
N GLU A 660 26.49 -12.46 -2.87
CA GLU A 660 27.56 -13.37 -2.43
C GLU A 660 27.98 -14.33 -3.54
N VAL A 661 29.27 -14.57 -3.68
CA VAL A 661 29.82 -15.59 -4.58
C VAL A 661 29.66 -16.97 -3.93
N CYS A 662 28.90 -17.86 -4.56
CA CYS A 662 28.63 -19.21 -4.09
C CYS A 662 29.68 -20.23 -4.54
N SER A 663 30.23 -20.06 -5.74
CA SER A 663 31.16 -21.01 -6.36
C SER A 663 32.00 -20.31 -7.44
N VAL A 664 33.20 -20.83 -7.70
CA VAL A 664 34.14 -20.31 -8.70
C VAL A 664 34.67 -21.47 -9.53
N TYR A 665 34.75 -21.29 -10.84
CA TYR A 665 35.16 -22.32 -11.82
C TYR A 665 36.26 -21.74 -12.71
N ASN A 666 37.53 -21.92 -12.30
CA ASN A 666 38.70 -21.31 -12.93
C ASN A 666 39.66 -22.32 -13.57
N ASN A 667 39.50 -23.61 -13.32
CA ASN A 667 40.45 -24.67 -13.69
C ASN A 667 39.84 -25.63 -14.73
N GLU A 668 39.33 -25.06 -15.82
CA GLU A 668 38.75 -25.80 -16.96
C GLU A 668 37.54 -26.69 -16.61
N GLU A 669 36.87 -26.45 -15.47
CA GLU A 669 35.63 -27.16 -15.13
C GLU A 669 34.47 -26.79 -16.07
N ARG A 670 34.61 -25.68 -16.80
CA ARG A 670 33.64 -25.07 -17.72
C ARG A 670 34.34 -24.58 -18.99
N SER A 671 33.56 -24.20 -20.01
CA SER A 671 34.08 -23.68 -21.28
C SER A 671 34.79 -22.33 -21.17
N GLN A 672 34.54 -21.58 -20.10
CA GLN A 672 35.21 -20.33 -19.76
C GLN A 672 35.25 -20.13 -18.24
N PRO A 673 36.22 -19.36 -17.70
CA PRO A 673 36.25 -18.99 -16.30
C PRO A 673 35.00 -18.22 -15.89
N GLU A 674 34.33 -18.66 -14.82
CA GLU A 674 33.07 -18.08 -14.35
C GLU A 674 32.84 -18.32 -12.85
N ALA A 675 31.93 -17.56 -12.25
CA ALA A 675 31.52 -17.69 -10.85
C ALA A 675 29.99 -17.71 -10.72
N LEU A 676 29.48 -18.50 -9.78
CA LEU A 676 28.07 -18.51 -9.38
C LEU A 676 27.85 -17.46 -8.30
N VAL A 677 26.85 -16.58 -8.47
CA VAL A 677 26.52 -15.51 -7.52
C VAL A 677 25.07 -15.67 -7.04
N ALA A 678 24.83 -15.49 -5.73
CA ALA A 678 23.55 -15.60 -5.03
C ALA A 678 22.61 -14.40 -5.29
N VAL A 679 22.41 -14.06 -6.57
CA VAL A 679 21.39 -13.11 -7.01
C VAL A 679 20.96 -13.46 -8.42
N GLY A 680 19.67 -13.43 -8.69
CA GLY A 680 19.13 -13.72 -10.02
C GLY A 680 18.21 -12.62 -10.52
N ALA A 681 17.27 -12.98 -11.40
CA ALA A 681 16.30 -12.08 -11.97
C ALA A 681 15.39 -11.44 -10.90
N LEU A 682 15.16 -12.12 -9.77
CA LEU A 682 14.41 -11.57 -8.63
C LEU A 682 15.24 -10.61 -7.76
N GLY A 683 16.51 -10.37 -8.07
CA GLY A 683 17.32 -9.34 -7.42
C GLY A 683 17.89 -8.28 -8.36
N LEU A 684 18.02 -8.57 -9.65
CA LEU A 684 18.56 -7.63 -10.66
C LEU A 684 17.52 -7.18 -11.70
N GLY A 685 16.47 -7.97 -11.92
CA GLY A 685 15.64 -7.86 -13.13
C GLY A 685 16.24 -8.61 -14.33
N ARG A 686 15.50 -8.67 -15.43
CA ARG A 686 15.94 -9.28 -16.70
C ARG A 686 15.83 -8.30 -17.85
N GLU A 687 16.33 -7.09 -17.62
CA GLU A 687 16.32 -6.00 -18.60
C GLU A 687 17.61 -6.02 -19.41
N PRO A 688 17.56 -6.15 -20.75
CA PRO A 688 18.75 -6.10 -21.59
C PRO A 688 19.33 -4.68 -21.65
N CYS A 689 20.62 -4.58 -21.93
CA CYS A 689 21.28 -3.32 -22.25
C CYS A 689 21.83 -3.38 -23.67
N ALA A 690 21.62 -2.35 -24.49
CA ALA A 690 22.10 -2.37 -25.88
C ALA A 690 23.64 -2.37 -26.01
N ALA A 691 24.35 -1.91 -24.97
CA ALA A 691 25.80 -1.74 -25.00
C ALA A 691 26.60 -3.03 -24.77
N TYR A 692 25.97 -4.10 -24.26
CA TYR A 692 26.64 -5.39 -23.97
C TYR A 692 25.62 -6.51 -23.71
N SER A 693 26.04 -7.77 -23.75
CA SER A 693 25.15 -8.94 -23.68
C SER A 693 24.72 -9.39 -22.27
N GLY A 694 25.16 -8.70 -21.21
CA GLY A 694 24.91 -9.11 -19.82
C GLY A 694 23.73 -8.44 -19.13
N TRP A 695 23.50 -8.83 -17.87
CA TRP A 695 22.36 -8.46 -17.01
C TRP A 695 22.73 -7.53 -15.84
N GLY A 696 24.01 -7.17 -15.72
CA GLY A 696 24.57 -6.28 -14.72
C GLY A 696 26.09 -6.26 -14.82
N VAL A 697 26.71 -5.21 -14.27
CA VAL A 697 28.17 -5.04 -14.27
C VAL A 697 28.69 -5.16 -12.83
N ILE A 698 29.68 -6.02 -12.59
CA ILE A 698 30.32 -6.13 -11.28
C ILE A 698 31.31 -4.98 -11.12
N SER A 699 31.26 -4.30 -9.98
CA SER A 699 32.16 -3.20 -9.65
C SER A 699 33.60 -3.66 -9.58
N GLN A 700 34.53 -2.85 -10.09
CA GLN A 700 35.96 -3.04 -9.95
C GLN A 700 36.42 -2.97 -8.48
N SER A 701 35.66 -2.31 -7.60
CA SER A 701 35.91 -2.38 -6.15
C SER A 701 35.79 -3.80 -5.59
N SER A 702 35.01 -4.66 -6.26
CA SER A 702 34.82 -6.05 -5.87
C SER A 702 35.94 -6.96 -6.37
N TYR A 703 36.85 -6.50 -7.25
CA TYR A 703 37.95 -7.35 -7.69
C TYR A 703 39.15 -6.53 -8.16
N LYS A 704 40.34 -6.92 -7.71
CA LYS A 704 41.57 -6.30 -8.22
C LYS A 704 41.88 -6.93 -9.57
N SER A 705 41.82 -6.14 -10.65
CA SER A 705 42.26 -6.57 -11.98
C SER A 705 43.74 -6.95 -11.95
N GLN A 706 44.06 -8.23 -11.74
CA GLN A 706 45.39 -8.75 -11.98
C GLN A 706 45.57 -8.95 -13.49
N SER A 707 46.59 -8.32 -14.06
CA SER A 707 47.06 -8.46 -15.45
C SER A 707 46.10 -8.03 -16.59
N GLY A 708 46.23 -6.77 -17.01
CA GLY A 708 46.46 -6.43 -18.43
C GLY A 708 45.37 -6.62 -19.49
N GLN A 709 44.18 -7.16 -19.21
CA GLN A 709 43.18 -7.42 -20.28
C GLN A 709 42.10 -6.35 -20.46
N GLY A 710 41.94 -5.38 -19.53
CA GLY A 710 40.96 -4.29 -19.68
C GLY A 710 39.48 -4.72 -19.78
N LYS A 711 39.17 -6.01 -19.57
CA LYS A 711 37.81 -6.55 -19.57
C LYS A 711 37.15 -6.32 -18.22
N ARG A 712 35.84 -6.09 -18.21
CA ARG A 712 35.02 -6.00 -16.99
C ARG A 712 34.33 -7.33 -16.70
N LEU A 713 33.99 -7.57 -15.44
CA LEU A 713 33.12 -8.69 -15.08
C LEU A 713 31.65 -8.28 -15.20
N ILE A 714 30.85 -9.16 -15.78
CA ILE A 714 29.42 -8.96 -15.97
C ILE A 714 28.63 -10.14 -15.44
N ILE A 715 27.35 -9.93 -15.21
CA ILE A 715 26.39 -11.02 -15.05
C ILE A 715 26.01 -11.51 -16.44
N ASP A 716 26.63 -12.59 -16.90
CA ASP A 716 26.48 -13.13 -18.26
C ASP A 716 25.19 -13.94 -18.42
N ARG A 717 24.90 -14.81 -17.44
CA ARG A 717 23.68 -15.63 -17.42
C ARG A 717 22.91 -15.42 -16.14
N ILE A 718 21.57 -15.43 -16.22
CA ILE A 718 20.71 -15.16 -15.08
C ILE A 718 19.59 -16.21 -14.95
N SER A 719 19.48 -16.78 -13.75
CA SER A 719 18.37 -17.64 -13.30
C SER A 719 17.47 -16.85 -12.35
N GLN A 720 16.48 -17.48 -11.72
CA GLN A 720 15.56 -16.80 -10.81
C GLN A 720 16.28 -16.18 -9.58
N GLU A 721 17.05 -16.98 -8.85
CA GLU A 721 17.69 -16.61 -7.56
C GLU A 721 19.23 -16.52 -7.61
N HIS A 722 19.83 -16.94 -8.73
CA HIS A 722 21.28 -16.97 -8.89
C HIS A 722 21.67 -16.57 -10.32
N SER A 723 22.94 -16.23 -10.50
CA SER A 723 23.48 -15.81 -11.78
C SER A 723 24.91 -16.30 -11.97
N ILE A 724 25.37 -16.27 -13.21
CA ILE A 724 26.75 -16.57 -13.59
C ILE A 724 27.46 -15.26 -13.93
N ALA A 725 28.54 -14.99 -13.20
CA ALA A 725 29.46 -13.90 -13.48
C ALA A 725 30.63 -14.41 -14.33
N SER A 726 30.96 -13.68 -15.40
CA SER A 726 32.12 -13.99 -16.24
C SER A 726 32.68 -12.70 -16.86
N TRP A 727 33.81 -12.82 -17.56
CA TRP A 727 34.36 -11.69 -18.31
C TRP A 727 33.44 -11.29 -19.46
N ASP A 728 33.28 -9.98 -19.67
CA ASP A 728 32.60 -9.43 -20.83
C ASP A 728 33.37 -9.84 -22.10
N ASN A 729 32.82 -10.80 -22.84
CA ASN A 729 33.43 -11.38 -24.02
C ASN A 729 32.52 -11.15 -25.23
N ASP A 730 32.72 -10.02 -25.92
CA ASP A 730 32.07 -9.77 -27.20
C ASP A 730 32.64 -10.75 -28.23
N GLU A 731 31.82 -11.71 -28.70
CA GLU A 731 32.20 -12.74 -29.68
C GLU A 731 32.84 -12.17 -30.96
N LYS A 732 32.73 -10.86 -31.20
CA LYS A 732 33.34 -10.13 -32.32
C LYS A 732 34.84 -9.90 -32.20
N LYS A 733 35.46 -10.10 -31.03
CA LYS A 733 36.92 -9.96 -30.82
C LYS A 733 37.50 -11.33 -30.46
N GLY A 734 38.00 -12.04 -31.46
CA GLY A 734 38.36 -13.46 -31.36
C GLY A 734 39.25 -13.86 -30.17
N GLY A 735 38.98 -15.05 -29.63
CA GLY A 735 39.91 -16.19 -29.66
C GLY A 735 41.01 -16.35 -28.61
N ASP A 736 41.18 -15.45 -27.63
CA ASP A 736 42.16 -15.69 -26.56
C ASP A 736 41.53 -16.38 -25.34
N ALA A 737 42.30 -17.27 -24.70
CA ALA A 737 41.91 -17.89 -23.44
C ALA A 737 41.69 -16.82 -22.37
N LEU A 738 40.48 -16.78 -21.79
CA LEU A 738 40.13 -15.85 -20.73
C LEU A 738 40.90 -16.17 -19.45
N ALA A 739 41.35 -15.13 -18.74
CA ALA A 739 41.98 -15.30 -17.44
C ALA A 739 40.99 -15.84 -16.40
N PRO A 740 41.46 -16.51 -15.33
CA PRO A 740 40.64 -16.84 -14.17
C PRO A 740 39.82 -15.64 -13.68
N VAL A 741 38.56 -15.85 -13.28
CA VAL A 741 37.80 -14.78 -12.63
C VAL A 741 38.39 -14.52 -11.23
N PRO A 742 38.73 -13.27 -10.88
CA PRO A 742 39.38 -12.91 -9.62
C PRO A 742 38.36 -12.79 -8.47
N LEU A 743 37.57 -13.84 -8.26
CA LEU A 743 36.55 -13.93 -7.22
C LEU A 743 36.78 -15.16 -6.34
N GLU A 744 36.36 -15.08 -5.08
CA GLU A 744 36.47 -16.15 -4.08
C GLU A 744 35.10 -16.55 -3.52
N VAL A 745 34.94 -17.81 -3.09
CA VAL A 745 33.68 -18.27 -2.47
C VAL A 745 33.46 -17.56 -1.13
N GLY A 746 32.23 -17.07 -0.90
CA GLY A 746 31.85 -16.26 0.26
C GLY A 746 32.16 -14.76 0.10
N GLN A 747 32.80 -14.36 -0.99
CA GLN A 747 33.10 -12.96 -1.27
C GLN A 747 31.83 -12.17 -1.62
N ASN A 748 31.77 -10.93 -1.15
CA ASN A 748 30.76 -9.95 -1.57
C ASN A 748 31.13 -9.30 -2.91
N VAL A 749 30.16 -9.24 -3.82
CA VAL A 749 30.25 -8.48 -5.06
C VAL A 749 29.19 -7.38 -5.10
N VAL A 750 29.58 -6.21 -5.60
CA VAL A 750 28.71 -5.06 -5.88
C VAL A 750 28.34 -5.11 -7.35
N ILE A 751 27.04 -5.14 -7.66
CA ILE A 751 26.54 -5.24 -9.04
C ILE A 751 25.74 -3.99 -9.38
N PHE A 752 26.14 -3.29 -10.44
CA PHE A 752 25.36 -2.21 -11.03
C PHE A 752 24.32 -2.80 -11.98
N PRO A 753 23.02 -2.57 -11.75
CA PRO A 753 21.97 -3.15 -12.58
C PRO A 753 21.86 -2.47 -13.94
N ASN A 754 21.28 -3.19 -14.91
CA ASN A 754 20.92 -2.63 -16.21
C ASN A 754 19.80 -1.59 -16.11
N HIS A 755 18.81 -1.82 -15.26
CA HIS A 755 17.64 -0.93 -15.15
C HIS A 755 17.19 -0.72 -13.70
N ALA A 756 17.46 0.47 -13.16
CA ALA A 756 17.20 0.83 -11.77
C ALA A 756 15.73 0.67 -11.35
N CYS A 757 14.80 1.05 -12.24
CA CYS A 757 13.36 0.98 -11.95
C CYS A 757 12.90 -0.46 -11.69
N VAL A 758 13.39 -1.41 -12.49
CA VAL A 758 13.00 -2.83 -12.42
C VAL A 758 13.72 -3.51 -11.27
N THR A 759 15.02 -3.28 -11.11
CA THR A 759 15.80 -3.79 -9.98
C THR A 759 15.18 -3.35 -8.65
N GLY A 760 14.91 -2.04 -8.49
CA GLY A 760 14.31 -1.49 -7.29
C GLY A 760 12.93 -2.08 -6.97
N ALA A 761 12.16 -2.50 -7.98
CA ALA A 761 10.84 -3.10 -7.80
C ALA A 761 10.86 -4.46 -7.09
N MET A 762 12.01 -5.14 -7.05
CA MET A 762 12.18 -6.42 -6.37
C MET A 762 12.32 -6.29 -4.85
N TYR A 763 12.61 -5.08 -4.35
CA TYR A 763 12.91 -4.83 -2.94
C TYR A 763 11.85 -3.94 -2.28
N GLY A 764 11.53 -4.23 -1.01
CA GLY A 764 10.59 -3.43 -0.21
C GLY A 764 11.22 -2.16 0.39
N TRP A 765 12.54 -2.12 0.49
CA TRP A 765 13.31 -0.99 1.00
C TRP A 765 14.71 -0.97 0.40
N TYR A 766 15.37 0.18 0.49
CA TYR A 766 16.76 0.38 0.11
C TYR A 766 17.61 0.59 1.34
N LEU A 767 18.80 -0.02 1.37
CA LEU A 767 19.84 0.35 2.31
C LEU A 767 20.53 1.61 1.79
N VAL A 768 20.70 2.64 2.62
CA VAL A 768 21.19 3.92 2.16
C VAL A 768 22.58 4.16 2.69
N VAL A 769 23.52 4.47 1.80
CA VAL A 769 24.86 4.94 2.12
C VAL A 769 25.00 6.40 1.71
N ASP A 770 25.98 7.10 2.29
CA ASP A 770 26.29 8.48 1.93
C ASP A 770 27.80 8.59 1.65
N SER A 771 28.17 8.61 0.37
CA SER A 771 29.59 8.68 -0.02
C SER A 771 30.26 10.00 0.35
N SER A 772 29.50 11.03 0.77
CA SER A 772 30.09 12.27 1.28
C SER A 772 30.60 12.16 2.72
N GLU A 773 30.18 11.13 3.49
CA GLU A 773 30.59 10.92 4.89
C GLU A 773 31.89 10.09 5.05
N GLY A 774 32.62 9.82 3.97
CA GLY A 774 33.96 9.19 3.99
C GLY A 774 33.96 7.66 4.11
N ASN A 775 32.93 7.02 4.68
CA ASN A 775 32.76 5.56 4.63
C ASN A 775 31.57 5.18 3.74
N ALA A 776 31.84 4.98 2.45
CA ALA A 776 30.84 4.66 1.43
C ALA A 776 30.15 3.28 1.60
N ALA A 777 30.64 2.42 2.50
CA ALA A 777 30.03 1.12 2.80
C ALA A 777 29.14 1.15 4.04
N ARG A 778 29.15 2.22 4.84
CA ARG A 778 28.35 2.33 6.06
C ARG A 778 26.91 2.71 5.73
N ILE A 779 25.96 1.92 6.22
CA ILE A 779 24.53 2.21 6.11
C ILE A 779 24.18 3.35 7.06
N VAL A 780 23.69 4.46 6.52
CA VAL A 780 23.30 5.67 7.26
C VAL A 780 21.78 5.78 7.44
N ASP A 781 21.00 5.13 6.59
CA ASP A 781 19.53 5.15 6.65
C ASP A 781 18.93 3.93 5.92
N VAL A 782 17.61 3.77 6.02
CA VAL A 782 16.81 2.82 5.24
C VAL A 782 15.62 3.56 4.65
N TRP A 783 15.43 3.48 3.33
CA TRP A 783 14.29 4.12 2.64
C TRP A 783 13.28 3.08 2.20
N VAL A 784 12.05 3.20 2.70
CA VAL A 784 10.95 2.30 2.33
C VAL A 784 10.43 2.68 0.95
N ARG A 785 10.19 1.67 0.13
CA ARG A 785 9.70 1.82 -1.24
C ARG A 785 8.20 1.56 -1.33
N ALA A 786 7.47 2.42 -2.03
CA ALA A 786 6.07 2.14 -2.40
C ALA A 786 5.98 0.92 -3.33
N SER A 787 5.02 0.03 -3.09
CA SER A 787 4.76 -1.15 -3.92
C SER A 787 3.27 -1.30 -4.23
N GLY A 788 2.95 -2.10 -5.26
CA GLY A 788 1.57 -2.31 -5.69
C GLY A 788 1.04 -1.29 -6.68
N TRP A 789 -0.28 -1.29 -6.83
CA TRP A 789 -1.05 -0.46 -7.77
C TRP A 789 -2.08 0.38 -7.07
#